data_AF-A0A960XR75-F1
#
_entry.id   AF-A0A960XR75-F1
#
_cell.length_a   1.000
_cell.length_b   1.000
_cell.length_c   1.000
_cell.angle_alpha   90.00
_cell.angle_beta   90.00
_cell.angle_gamma   90.00
#
_symmetry.space_group_name_H-M   'P 1'
#
loop_
_entity.id
_entity.type
_entity.pdbx_description
1 polymer ?
#
loop_
_entity_poly.entity_id
_entity_poly.type
_entity_poly.pdbx_seq_one_letter_code
_entity_poly.pdbx_strand_id
1 'polypeptide(L)'
;MNTPRQRKGKPGYVSYVLVLSTGAILGLMMLFAYRSASRSAQVQSAVQLRVDYAEKENAVLRSIVALTPNRAIRAMKNGSNSTSSVRNPLRWRNIFEESLDMANARTSIATDLLDSIGVENASVGNSGDSTLTSESRIFRSLPGESGWVSPGINRSLGTGYPVPLSTSNATVISNDNVYPIIAKDKVYGNLASSGVGLPVDTYPDFNILTYPEINFGYARPGDPFVAKRNWWAFTMDIADHDDNLTFLSTPKRYFVLSIYEIPSQLAISASAFMSLGAYASGEEWESDKVNIEGNVFAGKARVEADTALDSLASRRGMTMGNNATIGGQSFNASPFAPGVREAYQVTQGDFFPVSLASESGRVAFVPINRGVAFFDRFHTENGNESNTLSPTTWNDYSVGALQCAMRLDITECKSSTDPTPTKLRFSYLKGGVRTNLDIQLETSQYSGLPPGYILACGENQSYDFGDTVVDVAYGHNGSFAFQTGVTGVVTFNNARFGDPLYGTYKYGYYKPSYPFEVKLLPSGQTCIAVYPQRLPDFLRALNADSTAVNSSIAVNVDYTTTTGSVNLRQPLIPCTDLDYGVILQECSDLTGFTKGFSMVTNLRMFIGDDFNVVPATPPSGYIPSGTYYPPCSLFTPEKRYGVEIDPFAISLEGQIGSLASDTAANPVHPLDAKTMTGGSLGADRITVNLKPITHPAELPPITMMNWLVVLEEVRDDLKTP
;
A
#
# COMPACT_ATOMS: atom_id res chain seq x y z
N MET A 1 -1.01 43.28 -110.40
CA MET A 1 -1.74 42.53 -109.36
C MET A 1 -0.72 41.65 -108.64
N ASN A 2 -0.42 41.96 -107.37
CA ASN A 2 0.58 41.25 -106.56
C ASN A 2 -0.04 40.02 -105.89
N THR A 3 0.57 38.85 -106.10
CA THR A 3 0.40 37.68 -105.23
C THR A 3 1.72 36.91 -105.16
N PRO A 4 2.36 36.78 -103.98
CA PRO A 4 3.54 35.95 -103.80
C PRO A 4 3.13 34.53 -103.38
N ARG A 5 3.86 33.49 -103.78
CA ARG A 5 3.88 32.23 -103.00
C ARG A 5 5.11 31.34 -103.19
N GLN A 6 5.86 31.30 -102.10
CA GLN A 6 6.52 30.16 -101.42
C GLN A 6 7.32 29.12 -102.23
N ARG A 7 8.63 29.09 -101.93
CA ARG A 7 9.55 27.99 -102.22
C ARG A 7 9.34 26.82 -101.24
N LYS A 8 9.26 25.60 -101.78
CA LYS A 8 9.27 24.32 -101.05
C LYS A 8 10.69 23.95 -100.61
N GLY A 9 10.91 23.80 -99.30
CA GLY A 9 12.08 23.15 -98.71
C GLY A 9 11.85 21.65 -98.49
N LYS A 10 12.92 20.84 -98.59
CA LYS A 10 12.92 19.37 -98.48
C LYS A 10 12.54 18.90 -97.06
N PRO A 11 11.66 17.89 -96.88
CA PRO A 11 11.36 17.29 -95.58
C PRO A 11 12.36 16.19 -95.26
N GLY A 12 12.96 16.18 -94.06
CA GLY A 12 13.77 15.03 -93.64
C GLY A 12 14.61 15.19 -92.36
N TYR A 13 15.18 16.36 -92.07
CA TYR A 13 16.11 16.51 -90.94
C TYR A 13 15.46 17.04 -89.64
N VAL A 14 14.33 17.72 -89.72
CA VAL A 14 13.64 18.29 -88.54
C VAL A 14 12.96 17.19 -87.68
N SER A 15 12.56 16.07 -88.27
CA SER A 15 11.84 15.00 -87.57
C SER A 15 12.72 14.20 -86.60
N TYR A 16 13.95 13.86 -86.98
CA TYR A 16 14.87 13.11 -86.11
C TYR A 16 15.36 13.91 -84.91
N VAL A 17 15.64 15.20 -85.09
CA VAL A 17 16.06 16.08 -83.98
C VAL A 17 14.92 16.31 -83.00
N LEU A 18 13.68 16.46 -83.49
CA LEU A 18 12.49 16.58 -82.64
C LEU A 18 12.24 15.30 -81.81
N VAL A 19 12.38 14.12 -82.43
CA VAL A 19 12.20 12.84 -81.72
C VAL A 19 13.31 12.59 -80.69
N LEU A 20 14.58 12.87 -81.03
CA LEU A 20 15.70 12.75 -80.10
C LEU A 20 15.61 13.75 -78.93
N SER A 21 15.24 15.01 -79.19
CA SER A 21 15.08 16.02 -78.14
C SER A 21 13.89 15.71 -77.22
N THR A 22 12.76 15.25 -77.77
CA THR A 22 11.59 14.84 -76.96
C THR A 22 11.90 13.58 -76.13
N GLY A 23 12.59 12.59 -76.72
CA GLY A 23 13.03 11.39 -76.00
C GLY A 23 14.03 11.69 -74.88
N ALA A 24 14.96 12.63 -75.10
CA ALA A 24 15.89 13.10 -74.07
C ALA A 24 15.18 13.84 -72.93
N ILE A 25 14.21 14.71 -73.24
CA ILE A 25 13.41 15.44 -72.25
C ILE A 25 12.56 14.47 -71.42
N LEU A 26 11.90 13.49 -72.05
CA LEU A 26 11.11 12.47 -71.35
C LEU A 26 11.97 11.58 -70.45
N GLY A 27 13.16 11.17 -70.92
CA GLY A 27 14.13 10.42 -70.11
C GLY A 27 14.63 11.22 -68.90
N LEU A 28 14.91 12.51 -69.08
CA LEU A 28 15.27 13.41 -67.98
C LEU A 28 14.13 13.62 -66.99
N MET A 29 12.89 13.77 -67.47
CA MET A 29 11.71 13.87 -66.59
C MET A 29 11.46 12.56 -65.83
N MET A 30 11.65 11.40 -66.47
CA MET A 30 11.53 10.09 -65.81
C MET A 30 12.62 9.87 -64.76
N LEU A 31 13.86 10.29 -65.03
CA LEU A 31 14.96 10.29 -64.05
C LEU A 31 14.66 11.23 -62.87
N PHE A 32 14.09 12.41 -63.13
CA PHE A 32 13.73 13.37 -62.09
C PHE A 32 12.56 12.86 -61.24
N ALA A 33 11.52 12.30 -61.88
CA ALA A 33 10.40 11.66 -61.22
C ALA A 33 10.85 10.45 -60.39
N TYR A 34 11.75 9.62 -60.92
CA TYR A 34 12.33 8.49 -60.19
C TYR A 34 13.15 8.94 -58.97
N ARG A 35 13.99 9.98 -59.11
CA ARG A 35 14.71 10.58 -57.98
C ARG A 35 13.77 11.16 -56.93
N SER A 36 12.71 11.83 -57.35
CA SER A 36 11.70 12.40 -56.47
C SER A 36 10.90 11.32 -55.74
N ALA A 37 10.50 10.25 -56.44
CA ALA A 37 9.83 9.09 -55.87
C ALA A 37 10.75 8.34 -54.89
N SER A 38 12.02 8.13 -55.24
CA SER A 38 13.01 7.49 -54.38
C SER A 38 13.25 8.28 -53.08
N ARG A 39 13.38 9.61 -53.16
CA ARG A 39 13.48 10.47 -51.96
C ARG A 39 12.22 10.43 -51.12
N SER A 40 11.04 10.45 -51.76
CA SER A 40 9.76 10.39 -51.05
C SER A 40 9.58 9.05 -50.32
N ALA A 41 9.98 7.95 -50.95
CA ALA A 41 9.96 6.62 -50.34
C ALA A 41 10.91 6.52 -49.13
N GLN A 42 12.11 7.10 -49.22
CA GLN A 42 13.05 7.15 -48.08
C GLN A 42 12.51 7.96 -46.90
N VAL A 43 11.83 9.08 -47.16
CA VAL A 43 11.19 9.87 -46.09
C VAL A 43 10.03 9.10 -45.47
N GLN A 44 9.21 8.46 -46.28
CA GLN A 44 8.09 7.64 -45.80
C GLN A 44 8.58 6.46 -44.93
N SER A 45 9.61 5.72 -45.37
CA SER A 45 10.16 4.61 -44.59
C SER A 45 10.77 5.09 -43.27
N ALA A 46 11.47 6.23 -43.26
CA ALA A 46 12.02 6.81 -42.04
C ALA A 46 10.92 7.27 -41.06
N VAL A 47 9.83 7.86 -41.56
CA VAL A 47 8.68 8.23 -40.71
C VAL A 47 7.99 7.00 -40.16
N GLN A 48 7.78 5.97 -40.98
CA GLN A 48 7.18 4.71 -40.55
C GLN A 48 8.01 4.01 -39.46
N LEU A 49 9.34 3.95 -39.63
CA LEU A 49 10.26 3.41 -38.62
C LEU A 49 10.17 4.16 -37.30
N ARG A 50 10.08 5.50 -37.32
CA ARG A 50 9.93 6.30 -36.11
C ARG A 50 8.62 6.02 -35.38
N VAL A 51 7.54 5.82 -36.12
CA VAL A 51 6.24 5.45 -35.53
C VAL A 51 6.32 4.05 -34.90
N ASP A 52 6.88 3.07 -35.61
CA ASP A 52 7.07 1.70 -35.10
C ASP A 52 7.92 1.69 -33.82
N TYR A 53 9.05 2.39 -33.81
CA TYR A 53 9.87 2.53 -32.60
C TYR A 53 9.13 3.21 -31.46
N ALA A 54 8.34 4.25 -31.72
CA ALA A 54 7.56 4.92 -30.69
C ALA A 54 6.44 4.01 -30.11
N GLU A 55 5.81 3.19 -30.94
CA GLU A 55 4.81 2.20 -30.49
C GLU A 55 5.45 1.09 -29.65
N LYS A 56 6.58 0.54 -30.11
CA LYS A 56 7.36 -0.46 -29.37
C LYS A 56 7.87 0.10 -28.04
N GLU A 57 8.43 1.32 -28.05
CA GLU A 57 8.90 1.99 -26.84
C GLU A 57 7.75 2.12 -25.83
N ASN A 58 6.59 2.61 -26.28
CA ASN A 58 5.40 2.67 -25.44
C ASN A 58 5.03 1.32 -24.85
N ALA A 59 4.95 0.26 -25.65
CA ALA A 59 4.60 -1.08 -25.19
C ALA A 59 5.59 -1.59 -24.13
N VAL A 60 6.89 -1.40 -24.34
CA VAL A 60 7.95 -1.79 -23.41
C VAL A 60 7.84 -1.04 -22.08
N LEU A 61 7.58 0.28 -22.12
CA LEU A 61 7.39 1.08 -20.90
C LEU A 61 6.18 0.60 -20.08
N ARG A 62 5.09 0.17 -20.74
CA ARG A 62 3.92 -0.42 -20.05
C ARG A 62 4.29 -1.75 -19.37
N SER A 63 5.07 -2.59 -20.05
CA SER A 63 5.57 -3.86 -19.49
C SER A 63 6.45 -3.63 -18.24
N ILE A 64 7.31 -2.62 -18.25
CA ILE A 64 8.16 -2.25 -17.09
C ILE A 64 7.30 -1.90 -15.86
N VAL A 65 6.22 -1.13 -16.06
CA VAL A 65 5.28 -0.74 -15.00
C VAL A 65 4.57 -1.96 -14.40
N ALA A 66 4.25 -2.97 -15.20
CA ALA A 66 3.62 -4.21 -14.74
C ALA A 66 4.59 -5.17 -14.01
N LEU A 67 5.85 -5.26 -14.45
CA LEU A 67 6.82 -6.21 -13.93
C LEU A 67 7.51 -5.74 -12.63
N THR A 68 7.88 -4.46 -12.56
CA THR A 68 8.65 -3.91 -11.42
C THR A 68 8.01 -4.15 -10.04
N PRO A 69 6.71 -3.86 -9.79
CA PRO A 69 6.12 -4.08 -8.46
C PRO A 69 6.18 -5.57 -8.07
N ASN A 70 5.97 -6.49 -9.01
CA ASN A 70 6.08 -7.92 -8.74
C ASN A 70 7.51 -8.33 -8.35
N ARG A 71 8.53 -7.73 -8.98
CA ARG A 71 9.93 -7.97 -8.62
C ARG A 71 10.30 -7.36 -7.27
N ALA A 72 9.79 -6.16 -6.96
CA ALA A 72 9.97 -5.53 -5.65
C ALA A 72 9.37 -6.37 -4.52
N ILE A 73 8.14 -6.84 -4.68
CA ILE A 73 7.48 -7.75 -3.71
C ILE A 73 8.31 -9.03 -3.53
N ARG A 74 8.76 -9.65 -4.63
CA ARG A 74 9.58 -10.87 -4.57
C ARG A 74 10.92 -10.64 -3.88
N ALA A 75 11.52 -9.46 -4.00
CA ALA A 75 12.76 -9.10 -3.30
C ALA A 75 12.59 -9.00 -1.76
N MET A 76 11.36 -8.79 -1.29
CA MET A 76 11.01 -8.76 0.14
C MET A 76 10.64 -10.14 0.70
N LYS A 77 10.28 -11.10 -0.16
CA LYS A 77 9.83 -12.44 0.25
C LYS A 77 10.97 -13.33 0.71
N ASN A 78 10.63 -14.27 1.60
CA ASN A 78 11.51 -15.31 2.13
C ASN A 78 12.35 -15.99 1.03
N GLY A 79 13.66 -16.12 1.28
CA GLY A 79 14.58 -16.83 0.40
C GLY A 79 14.93 -16.09 -0.90
N SER A 80 14.52 -14.83 -1.09
CA SER A 80 14.82 -14.08 -2.32
C SER A 80 16.31 -13.86 -2.59
N ASN A 81 17.17 -13.95 -1.57
CA ASN A 81 18.63 -13.92 -1.67
C ASN A 81 19.29 -15.29 -1.42
N SER A 82 18.52 -16.39 -1.39
CA SER A 82 19.06 -17.73 -1.06
C SER A 82 20.04 -18.26 -2.12
N THR A 83 19.72 -18.10 -3.40
CA THR A 83 20.54 -18.60 -4.52
C THR A 83 20.61 -17.60 -5.67
N SER A 84 21.58 -17.77 -6.56
CA SER A 84 21.69 -16.99 -7.80
C SER A 84 20.47 -17.17 -8.72
N SER A 85 19.91 -18.38 -8.81
CA SER A 85 18.74 -18.67 -9.65
C SER A 85 17.48 -17.96 -9.18
N VAL A 86 17.32 -17.74 -7.87
CA VAL A 86 16.18 -17.01 -7.31
C VAL A 86 16.36 -15.49 -7.46
N ARG A 87 17.56 -14.96 -7.19
CA ARG A 87 17.78 -13.51 -7.22
C ARG A 87 17.99 -12.94 -8.62
N ASN A 88 18.61 -13.67 -9.56
CA ASN A 88 18.93 -13.12 -10.87
C ASN A 88 17.70 -12.63 -11.65
N PRO A 89 16.56 -13.35 -11.69
CA PRO A 89 15.34 -12.86 -12.33
C PRO A 89 14.74 -11.57 -11.73
N LEU A 90 15.19 -11.16 -10.54
CA LEU A 90 14.71 -9.95 -9.86
C LEU A 90 15.50 -8.70 -10.24
N ARG A 91 16.60 -8.84 -10.99
CA ARG A 91 17.50 -7.74 -11.35
C ARG A 91 16.87 -6.79 -12.37
N TRP A 92 17.29 -5.53 -12.36
CA TRP A 92 16.89 -4.54 -13.37
C TRP A 92 17.15 -5.00 -14.80
N ARG A 93 18.29 -5.65 -15.06
CA ARG A 93 18.59 -6.24 -16.36
C ARG A 93 17.47 -7.18 -16.84
N ASN A 94 17.06 -8.11 -15.98
CA ASN A 94 16.07 -9.11 -16.33
C ASN A 94 14.66 -8.53 -16.41
N ILE A 95 14.37 -7.47 -15.63
CA ILE A 95 13.13 -6.69 -15.80
C ILE A 95 13.07 -6.09 -17.20
N PHE A 96 14.16 -5.46 -17.68
CA PHE A 96 14.19 -4.86 -19.01
C PHE A 96 14.15 -5.89 -20.13
N GLU A 97 14.88 -7.01 -19.99
CA GLU A 97 14.86 -8.13 -20.93
C GLU A 97 13.45 -8.71 -21.09
N GLU A 98 12.78 -9.04 -19.98
CA GLU A 98 11.41 -9.58 -19.98
C GLU A 98 10.38 -8.54 -20.43
N SER A 99 10.65 -7.24 -20.24
CA SER A 99 9.79 -6.17 -20.76
C SER A 99 9.80 -6.10 -22.28
N LEU A 100 10.95 -6.34 -22.92
CA LEU A 100 11.06 -6.43 -24.38
C LEU A 100 10.27 -7.63 -24.92
N ASP A 101 10.33 -8.76 -24.22
CA ASP A 101 9.60 -9.98 -24.59
C ASP A 101 8.08 -9.79 -24.40
N MET A 102 7.64 -9.28 -23.25
CA MET A 102 6.23 -9.05 -22.94
C MET A 102 5.60 -7.99 -23.87
N ALA A 103 6.38 -7.04 -24.35
CA ALA A 103 5.95 -6.05 -25.34
C ALA A 103 5.92 -6.60 -26.78
N ASN A 104 6.35 -7.84 -27.03
CA ASN A 104 6.61 -8.38 -28.37
C ASN A 104 7.49 -7.45 -29.21
N ALA A 105 8.43 -6.74 -28.59
CA ALA A 105 9.26 -5.75 -29.29
C ALA A 105 10.27 -6.40 -30.26
N ARG A 106 10.53 -7.71 -30.07
CA ARG A 106 11.49 -8.51 -30.85
C ARG A 106 10.88 -9.18 -32.10
N THR A 107 9.57 -9.09 -32.30
CA THR A 107 8.86 -9.78 -33.40
C THR A 107 8.05 -8.77 -34.21
N SER A 108 8.31 -8.68 -35.52
CA SER A 108 7.56 -7.80 -36.43
C SER A 108 6.25 -8.40 -36.92
N ILE A 109 6.20 -9.72 -37.11
CA ILE A 109 5.03 -10.47 -37.59
C ILE A 109 4.88 -11.73 -36.71
N ALA A 110 3.66 -12.00 -36.26
CA ALA A 110 3.35 -13.24 -35.55
C ALA A 110 3.59 -14.45 -36.48
N THR A 111 4.24 -15.50 -35.99
CA THR A 111 4.57 -16.72 -36.75
C THR A 111 3.35 -17.30 -37.46
N ASP A 112 2.22 -17.31 -36.78
CA ASP A 112 0.96 -17.86 -37.28
C ASP A 112 0.42 -17.07 -38.49
N LEU A 113 0.68 -15.76 -38.53
CA LEU A 113 0.30 -14.91 -39.65
C LEU A 113 1.22 -15.16 -40.85
N LEU A 114 2.53 -15.30 -40.62
CA LEU A 114 3.51 -15.62 -41.66
C LEU A 114 3.17 -16.97 -42.34
N ASP A 115 2.80 -17.95 -41.52
CA ASP A 115 2.37 -19.28 -41.96
C ASP A 115 1.03 -19.21 -42.74
N SER A 116 0.10 -18.35 -42.32
CA SER A 116 -1.19 -18.18 -43.01
C SER A 116 -1.10 -17.46 -44.37
N ILE A 117 -0.14 -16.56 -44.54
CA ILE A 117 0.06 -15.81 -45.80
C ILE A 117 0.90 -16.65 -46.78
N GLY A 118 1.57 -17.71 -46.33
CA GLY A 118 2.24 -18.70 -47.19
C GLY A 118 3.42 -18.13 -47.98
N VAL A 119 4.11 -17.11 -47.43
CA VAL A 119 5.20 -16.41 -48.10
C VAL A 119 6.53 -16.79 -47.46
N GLU A 120 7.03 -17.98 -47.79
CA GLU A 120 8.34 -18.49 -47.32
C GLU A 120 9.53 -17.58 -47.73
N ASN A 121 9.36 -16.71 -48.73
CA ASN A 121 10.40 -15.86 -49.30
C ASN A 121 10.06 -14.35 -49.29
N ALA A 122 9.24 -13.89 -48.35
CA ALA A 122 8.94 -12.46 -48.23
C ALA A 122 10.19 -11.68 -47.79
N SER A 123 10.60 -10.67 -48.56
CA SER A 123 11.58 -9.68 -48.10
C SER A 123 10.90 -8.69 -47.17
N VAL A 124 11.31 -8.65 -45.90
CA VAL A 124 10.81 -7.68 -44.92
C VAL A 124 11.27 -6.28 -45.36
N GLY A 125 10.32 -5.41 -45.72
CA GLY A 125 10.60 -4.03 -46.15
C GLY A 125 11.00 -3.09 -45.00
N ASN A 126 11.00 -3.59 -43.77
CA ASN A 126 11.40 -2.87 -42.58
C ASN A 126 12.82 -3.30 -42.16
N SER A 127 13.83 -2.46 -42.43
CA SER A 127 15.24 -2.78 -42.15
C SER A 127 15.66 -2.61 -40.68
N GLY A 128 14.72 -2.26 -39.79
CA GLY A 128 14.94 -2.13 -38.34
C GLY A 128 14.49 -3.35 -37.52
N ASP A 129 14.31 -4.49 -38.17
CA ASP A 129 13.81 -5.71 -37.53
C ASP A 129 14.97 -6.56 -37.00
N SER A 130 15.50 -6.18 -35.83
CA SER A 130 16.51 -6.97 -35.12
C SER A 130 15.92 -7.68 -33.90
N THR A 131 16.64 -8.70 -33.44
CA THR A 131 16.26 -9.44 -32.23
C THR A 131 16.48 -8.65 -30.94
N LEU A 132 16.93 -7.38 -31.00
CA LEU A 132 17.21 -6.50 -29.85
C LEU A 132 18.05 -7.16 -28.75
N THR A 133 19.03 -7.98 -29.12
CA THR A 133 19.80 -8.86 -28.21
C THR A 133 20.84 -8.12 -27.36
N SER A 134 21.07 -6.84 -27.61
CA SER A 134 21.99 -6.00 -26.83
C SER A 134 21.23 -4.99 -25.97
N GLU A 135 20.61 -5.46 -24.87
CA GLU A 135 19.78 -4.60 -24.01
C GLU A 135 20.56 -3.42 -23.43
N SER A 136 21.88 -3.57 -23.22
CA SER A 136 22.74 -2.49 -22.71
C SER A 136 22.94 -1.34 -23.69
N ARG A 137 22.59 -1.52 -24.96
CA ARG A 137 22.51 -0.43 -25.93
C ARG A 137 21.22 0.37 -25.75
N ILE A 138 20.13 -0.34 -25.45
CA ILE A 138 18.77 0.20 -25.32
C ILE A 138 18.59 0.90 -23.97
N PHE A 139 18.94 0.23 -22.87
CA PHE A 139 18.74 0.71 -21.51
C PHE A 139 20.06 0.99 -20.82
N ARG A 140 20.20 2.17 -20.22
CA ARG A 140 21.37 2.53 -19.41
C ARG A 140 20.97 3.41 -18.23
N SER A 141 21.78 3.37 -17.18
CA SER A 141 21.76 4.39 -16.12
C SER A 141 22.05 5.80 -16.69
N LEU A 142 21.82 6.82 -15.89
CA LEU A 142 22.10 8.21 -16.26
C LEU A 142 23.60 8.42 -16.58
N PRO A 143 23.95 9.45 -17.39
CA PRO A 143 25.34 9.75 -17.70
C PRO A 143 26.21 9.90 -16.45
N GLY A 144 27.36 9.22 -16.44
CA GLY A 144 28.29 9.22 -15.30
C GLY A 144 28.07 8.07 -14.31
N GLU A 145 27.06 7.24 -14.54
CA GLU A 145 26.77 6.08 -13.70
C GLU A 145 27.03 4.75 -14.42
N SER A 146 27.04 3.68 -13.62
CA SER A 146 27.24 2.32 -14.11
C SER A 146 26.02 1.46 -13.81
N GLY A 147 25.73 0.52 -14.70
CA GLY A 147 24.56 -0.36 -14.58
C GLY A 147 23.34 0.16 -15.34
N TRP A 148 22.18 -0.31 -14.92
CA TRP A 148 20.93 -0.24 -15.68
C TRP A 148 20.02 0.92 -15.26
N VAL A 149 20.14 1.35 -14.00
CA VAL A 149 19.34 2.41 -13.42
C VAL A 149 20.18 3.27 -12.49
N SER A 150 19.69 4.47 -12.20
CA SER A 150 20.21 5.43 -11.25
C SER A 150 19.19 5.59 -10.11
N PRO A 151 19.40 4.94 -8.95
CA PRO A 151 18.45 5.02 -7.84
C PRO A 151 18.44 6.39 -7.18
N GLY A 152 17.25 6.84 -6.81
CA GLY A 152 16.99 8.08 -6.09
C GLY A 152 17.26 8.02 -4.60
N ILE A 153 18.45 7.59 -4.19
CA ILE A 153 18.85 7.51 -2.78
C ILE A 153 20.16 8.23 -2.50
N ASN A 154 20.25 8.92 -1.35
CA ASN A 154 21.44 9.58 -0.79
C ASN A 154 22.12 10.65 -1.66
N ARG A 155 21.56 11.02 -2.82
CA ARG A 155 22.08 12.06 -3.71
C ARG A 155 20.99 12.69 -4.55
N SER A 156 21.14 13.97 -4.87
CA SER A 156 20.30 14.66 -5.86
C SER A 156 20.85 14.41 -7.27
N LEU A 157 19.96 14.28 -8.25
CA LEU A 157 20.31 14.13 -9.68
C LEU A 157 19.96 15.39 -10.50
N GLY A 158 19.63 16.50 -9.83
CA GLY A 158 19.22 17.76 -10.48
C GLY A 158 17.74 18.07 -10.33
N THR A 159 17.31 19.23 -10.83
CA THR A 159 15.94 19.75 -10.67
C THR A 159 14.89 19.00 -11.52
N GLY A 160 15.30 18.29 -12.57
CA GLY A 160 14.41 17.46 -13.38
C GLY A 160 14.04 16.12 -12.77
N TYR A 161 14.63 15.76 -11.63
CA TYR A 161 14.39 14.49 -10.95
C TYR A 161 13.70 14.69 -9.60
N PRO A 162 12.96 13.68 -9.12
CA PRO A 162 12.32 13.77 -7.82
C PRO A 162 13.36 13.86 -6.70
N VAL A 163 12.94 14.36 -5.53
CA VAL A 163 13.82 14.37 -4.37
C VAL A 163 14.20 12.94 -3.93
N PRO A 164 15.46 12.72 -3.52
CA PRO A 164 15.92 11.39 -3.12
C PRO A 164 15.48 11.05 -1.69
N LEU A 165 15.33 9.75 -1.43
CA LEU A 165 15.27 9.24 -0.05
C LEU A 165 16.68 9.10 0.52
N SER A 166 16.79 9.06 1.84
CA SER A 166 18.03 8.88 2.58
C SER A 166 18.00 7.54 3.31
N THR A 167 19.14 6.85 3.34
CA THR A 167 19.33 5.61 4.11
C THR A 167 20.80 5.43 4.46
N SER A 168 21.09 4.97 5.67
CA SER A 168 22.44 4.59 6.12
C SER A 168 22.73 3.09 5.93
N ASN A 169 21.76 2.30 5.46
CA ASN A 169 21.90 0.87 5.33
C ASN A 169 22.69 0.50 4.06
N ALA A 170 23.93 0.05 4.25
CA ALA A 170 24.83 -0.35 3.16
C ALA A 170 24.25 -1.46 2.27
N THR A 171 23.45 -2.36 2.81
CA THR A 171 22.78 -3.41 2.02
C THR A 171 21.73 -2.82 1.09
N VAL A 172 20.95 -1.84 1.55
CA VAL A 172 19.98 -1.14 0.70
C VAL A 172 20.72 -0.37 -0.40
N ILE A 173 21.74 0.40 -0.03
CA ILE A 173 22.53 1.21 -0.98
C ILE A 173 23.13 0.35 -2.10
N SER A 174 23.69 -0.80 -1.75
CA SER A 174 24.29 -1.71 -2.75
C SER A 174 23.25 -2.45 -3.59
N ASN A 175 22.16 -2.93 -2.98
CA ASN A 175 21.16 -3.72 -3.68
C ASN A 175 20.25 -2.88 -4.59
N ASP A 176 19.98 -1.62 -4.27
CA ASP A 176 19.02 -0.80 -5.00
C ASP A 176 19.48 -0.45 -6.44
N ASN A 177 20.80 -0.46 -6.68
CA ASN A 177 21.39 -0.33 -8.02
C ASN A 177 21.16 -1.58 -8.88
N VAL A 178 20.82 -2.72 -8.27
CA VAL A 178 20.74 -4.03 -8.94
C VAL A 178 19.30 -4.54 -8.98
N TYR A 179 18.49 -4.23 -7.97
CA TYR A 179 17.13 -4.69 -7.77
C TYR A 179 16.22 -3.51 -7.37
N PRO A 180 14.89 -3.56 -7.64
CA PRO A 180 13.95 -2.60 -7.08
C PRO A 180 13.75 -2.86 -5.58
N ILE A 181 14.44 -2.13 -4.71
CA ILE A 181 14.36 -2.33 -3.25
C ILE A 181 13.36 -1.35 -2.63
N ILE A 182 12.36 -1.89 -1.92
CA ILE A 182 11.48 -1.14 -1.02
C ILE A 182 11.84 -1.52 0.41
N ALA A 183 12.06 -0.53 1.28
CA ALA A 183 12.47 -0.77 2.66
C ALA A 183 12.05 0.39 3.59
N LYS A 184 11.79 0.06 4.87
CA LYS A 184 11.38 1.01 5.92
C LYS A 184 12.47 2.03 6.26
N ASP A 185 13.73 1.66 6.12
CA ASP A 185 14.90 2.50 6.42
C ASP A 185 15.22 3.56 5.34
N LYS A 186 14.52 3.55 4.21
CA LYS A 186 14.51 4.66 3.26
C LYS A 186 13.55 5.73 3.77
N VAL A 187 14.05 6.91 4.09
CA VAL A 187 13.23 7.99 4.65
C VAL A 187 13.52 9.32 3.95
N TYR A 188 12.63 10.29 4.06
CA TYR A 188 12.94 11.66 3.66
C TYR A 188 14.00 12.24 4.59
N GLY A 189 15.16 12.59 4.02
CA GLY A 189 16.24 13.27 4.74
C GLY A 189 16.46 14.68 4.23
N ASN A 190 17.54 15.33 4.69
CA ASN A 190 17.82 16.75 4.38
C ASN A 190 17.80 17.09 2.89
N LEU A 191 18.24 16.16 2.01
CA LEU A 191 18.22 16.35 0.56
C LEU A 191 16.80 16.48 -0.03
N ALA A 192 15.77 16.02 0.68
CA ALA A 192 14.39 16.11 0.24
C ALA A 192 13.65 17.34 0.77
N SER A 193 14.25 18.11 1.68
CA SER A 193 13.60 19.21 2.40
C SER A 193 12.96 20.28 1.50
N SER A 194 13.49 20.50 0.29
CA SER A 194 12.96 21.50 -0.66
C SER A 194 11.89 20.97 -1.62
N GLY A 195 11.62 19.66 -1.64
CA GLY A 195 10.69 19.04 -2.58
C GLY A 195 9.54 18.26 -1.94
N VAL A 196 9.36 18.40 -0.63
CA VAL A 196 8.23 17.83 0.12
C VAL A 196 7.53 18.93 0.92
N GLY A 197 6.25 18.73 1.27
CA GLY A 197 5.43 19.76 1.89
C GLY A 197 5.69 20.02 3.38
N LEU A 198 6.37 19.10 4.09
CA LEU A 198 6.55 19.16 5.55
C LEU A 198 8.01 18.95 5.99
N PRO A 199 8.40 19.44 7.19
CA PRO A 199 9.74 19.24 7.73
C PRO A 199 10.12 17.76 7.85
N VAL A 200 11.23 17.38 7.20
CA VAL A 200 11.70 15.99 7.11
C VAL A 200 12.14 15.41 8.47
N ASP A 201 12.61 16.24 9.39
CA ASP A 201 12.99 15.80 10.74
C ASP A 201 11.79 15.36 11.60
N THR A 202 10.60 15.88 11.29
CA THR A 202 9.35 15.53 12.00
C THR A 202 8.58 14.44 11.28
N TYR A 203 8.60 14.46 9.94
CA TYR A 203 7.87 13.52 9.08
C TYR A 203 8.81 12.84 8.05
N PRO A 204 9.71 11.96 8.53
CA PRO A 204 10.69 11.28 7.68
C PRO A 204 10.09 10.10 6.90
N ASP A 205 9.13 9.38 7.47
CA ASP A 205 8.59 8.14 6.86
C ASP A 205 7.61 8.42 5.72
N PHE A 206 6.69 9.37 5.94
CA PHE A 206 5.71 9.81 4.95
C PHE A 206 5.63 11.34 4.99
N ASN A 207 5.48 11.95 3.83
CA ASN A 207 5.39 13.39 3.71
C ASN A 207 4.31 13.77 2.69
N ILE A 208 4.03 15.07 2.54
CA ILE A 208 3.09 15.57 1.56
C ILE A 208 3.83 15.73 0.23
N LEU A 209 3.33 15.04 -0.79
CA LEU A 209 3.80 15.14 -2.16
C LEU A 209 2.69 15.67 -3.06
N THR A 210 3.06 16.20 -4.21
CA THR A 210 2.11 16.53 -5.27
C THR A 210 1.73 15.26 -6.02
N TYR A 211 0.43 15.02 -6.19
CA TYR A 211 -0.07 13.88 -6.95
C TYR A 211 0.32 14.01 -8.42
N PRO A 212 0.86 12.94 -9.05
CA PRO A 212 1.40 13.03 -10.41
C PRO A 212 0.31 13.34 -11.45
N GLU A 213 0.73 13.88 -12.59
CA GLU A 213 -0.15 14.23 -13.71
C GLU A 213 -0.60 12.97 -14.47
N ILE A 214 -1.53 12.22 -13.86
CA ILE A 214 -2.03 10.94 -14.39
C ILE A 214 -3.55 10.87 -14.45
N ASN A 215 -4.06 9.97 -15.29
CA ASN A 215 -5.49 9.79 -15.53
C ASN A 215 -6.20 8.91 -14.48
N PHE A 216 -5.45 8.34 -13.54
CA PHE A 216 -6.02 7.59 -12.42
C PHE A 216 -6.27 8.57 -11.27
N GLY A 217 -7.53 8.76 -10.91
CA GLY A 217 -7.94 9.77 -9.94
C GLY A 217 -7.97 9.23 -8.52
N TYR A 218 -6.86 8.74 -7.96
CA TYR A 218 -6.80 8.46 -6.51
C TYR A 218 -6.78 9.76 -5.69
N ALA A 219 -6.10 10.77 -6.23
CA ALA A 219 -6.28 12.18 -5.92
C ALA A 219 -6.34 12.93 -7.26
N ARG A 220 -6.66 14.23 -7.26
CA ARG A 220 -6.62 14.99 -8.51
C ARG A 220 -5.16 15.30 -8.86
N PRO A 221 -4.77 15.27 -10.14
CA PRO A 221 -3.46 15.75 -10.57
C PRO A 221 -3.12 17.11 -9.97
N GLY A 222 -1.95 17.21 -9.33
CA GLY A 222 -1.51 18.44 -8.66
C GLY A 222 -1.95 18.58 -7.19
N ASP A 223 -2.93 17.81 -6.72
CA ASP A 223 -3.36 17.87 -5.32
C ASP A 223 -2.29 17.30 -4.38
N PRO A 224 -2.17 17.82 -3.15
CA PRO A 224 -1.32 17.23 -2.14
C PRO A 224 -1.88 15.88 -1.68
N PHE A 225 -1.01 14.90 -1.48
CA PHE A 225 -1.35 13.62 -0.87
C PHE A 225 -0.19 13.10 -0.01
N VAL A 226 -0.52 12.29 1.01
CA VAL A 226 0.49 11.68 1.88
C VAL A 226 1.06 10.46 1.19
N ALA A 227 2.39 10.44 0.99
CA ALA A 227 3.08 9.33 0.36
C ALA A 227 4.57 9.31 0.67
N LYS A 228 5.20 8.18 0.31
CA LYS A 228 6.66 8.03 0.21
C LYS A 228 7.02 7.58 -1.21
N ARG A 229 7.92 8.29 -1.88
CA ARG A 229 8.29 8.04 -3.27
C ARG A 229 9.64 7.35 -3.38
N ASN A 230 9.64 6.07 -3.78
CA ASN A 230 10.84 5.38 -4.25
C ASN A 230 10.94 5.55 -5.76
N TRP A 231 12.12 5.85 -6.31
CA TRP A 231 12.26 6.06 -7.75
C TRP A 231 13.62 5.66 -8.29
N TRP A 232 13.64 5.29 -9.58
CA TRP A 232 14.81 4.88 -10.33
C TRP A 232 14.77 5.52 -11.71
N ALA A 233 15.85 6.23 -12.07
CA ALA A 233 15.98 6.85 -13.38
C ALA A 233 16.78 5.96 -14.34
N PHE A 234 16.42 5.99 -15.63
CA PHE A 234 17.17 5.31 -16.68
C PHE A 234 16.96 6.02 -18.02
N THR A 235 17.82 5.71 -18.97
CA THR A 235 17.72 6.16 -20.35
C THR A 235 17.26 5.02 -21.24
N MET A 236 16.46 5.34 -22.25
CA MET A 236 16.00 4.40 -23.26
C MET A 236 16.21 4.95 -24.67
N ASP A 237 16.72 4.10 -25.55
CA ASP A 237 16.85 4.34 -26.99
C ASP A 237 16.72 3.01 -27.73
N ILE A 238 15.51 2.74 -28.23
CA ILE A 238 15.21 1.48 -28.89
C ILE A 238 15.87 1.38 -30.27
N ALA A 239 16.11 2.52 -30.93
CA ALA A 239 16.70 2.53 -32.27
C ALA A 239 18.22 2.32 -32.22
N ASP A 240 18.93 2.69 -31.14
CA ASP A 240 20.41 2.55 -31.02
C ASP A 240 20.88 1.19 -31.55
N HIS A 241 20.18 0.10 -31.18
CA HIS A 241 20.53 -1.25 -31.63
C HIS A 241 20.67 -1.36 -33.16
N ASP A 242 19.76 -0.72 -33.90
CA ASP A 242 19.54 -0.83 -35.33
C ASP A 242 19.96 0.42 -36.11
N ASP A 243 20.56 1.42 -35.46
CA ASP A 243 21.07 2.64 -36.09
C ASP A 243 21.97 2.35 -37.29
N ASN A 244 22.81 1.31 -37.21
CA ASN A 244 23.72 0.91 -38.29
C ASN A 244 23.02 0.26 -39.49
N LEU A 245 21.83 -0.31 -39.28
CA LEU A 245 21.04 -0.99 -40.32
C LEU A 245 20.00 -0.05 -40.95
N THR A 246 19.39 0.79 -40.12
CA THR A 246 18.32 1.73 -40.51
C THR A 246 18.84 3.10 -40.92
N PHE A 247 20.08 3.44 -40.55
CA PHE A 247 20.66 4.78 -40.68
C PHE A 247 19.79 5.87 -40.05
N LEU A 248 19.00 5.51 -39.04
CA LEU A 248 18.03 6.38 -38.39
C LEU A 248 18.30 6.40 -36.89
N SER A 249 19.03 7.42 -36.45
CA SER A 249 19.30 7.63 -35.02
C SER A 249 18.16 8.37 -34.35
N THR A 250 17.71 7.87 -33.19
CA THR A 250 16.74 8.56 -32.32
C THR A 250 17.44 9.15 -31.10
N PRO A 251 16.96 10.30 -30.58
CA PRO A 251 17.53 10.87 -29.37
C PRO A 251 17.23 9.96 -28.16
N LYS A 252 18.22 9.83 -27.28
CA LYS A 252 18.05 9.16 -25.97
C LYS A 252 17.04 9.91 -25.12
N ARG A 253 16.08 9.16 -24.57
CA ARG A 253 15.04 9.68 -23.69
C ARG A 253 15.31 9.26 -22.25
N TYR A 254 14.86 10.08 -21.31
CA TYR A 254 15.14 9.94 -19.88
C TYR A 254 13.83 9.65 -19.16
N PHE A 255 13.81 8.55 -18.42
CA PHE A 255 12.62 8.08 -17.73
C PHE A 255 12.88 7.95 -16.23
N VAL A 256 11.83 8.20 -15.45
CA VAL A 256 11.79 7.96 -14.02
C VAL A 256 10.65 6.98 -13.74
N LEU A 257 10.99 5.80 -13.25
CA LEU A 257 10.03 4.86 -12.70
C LEU A 257 9.89 5.13 -11.20
N SER A 258 8.68 5.39 -10.74
CA SER A 258 8.37 5.67 -9.34
C SER A 258 7.40 4.64 -8.78
N ILE A 259 7.64 4.21 -7.55
CA ILE A 259 6.67 3.52 -6.70
C ILE A 259 6.37 4.46 -5.53
N TYR A 260 5.17 5.02 -5.52
CA TYR A 260 4.64 5.73 -4.38
C TYR A 260 4.03 4.72 -3.41
N GLU A 261 4.57 4.67 -2.20
CA GLU A 261 3.96 3.99 -1.06
C GLU A 261 2.93 4.95 -0.45
N ILE A 262 1.66 4.61 -0.61
CA ILE A 262 0.53 5.46 -0.27
C ILE A 262 -0.24 4.81 0.88
N PRO A 263 -0.22 5.36 2.10
CA PRO A 263 -1.09 4.85 3.14
C PRO A 263 -2.54 5.07 2.74
N SER A 264 -3.42 4.17 3.14
CA SER A 264 -4.85 4.35 2.96
C SER A 264 -5.27 5.66 3.63
N GLN A 265 -5.73 6.61 2.82
CA GLN A 265 -5.96 8.00 3.24
C GLN A 265 -7.25 8.59 2.70
N LEU A 266 -8.05 7.82 1.95
CA LEU A 266 -9.35 8.27 1.46
C LEU A 266 -10.44 7.98 2.49
N ALA A 267 -11.52 8.76 2.44
CA ALA A 267 -12.70 8.58 3.30
C ALA A 267 -13.24 7.13 3.22
N ILE A 268 -13.32 6.61 1.99
CA ILE A 268 -13.56 5.19 1.72
C ILE A 268 -12.45 4.66 0.82
N SER A 269 -11.72 3.66 1.32
CA SER A 269 -10.61 3.02 0.61
C SER A 269 -10.67 1.51 0.82
N ALA A 270 -11.10 0.79 -0.22
CA ALA A 270 -11.18 -0.67 -0.17
C ALA A 270 -10.69 -1.29 -1.46
N SER A 271 -9.94 -2.38 -1.34
CA SER A 271 -9.60 -3.24 -2.49
C SER A 271 -10.69 -4.28 -2.80
N ALA A 272 -11.87 -4.11 -2.22
CA ALA A 272 -13.02 -5.01 -2.30
C ALA A 272 -14.01 -4.64 -3.40
N PHE A 273 -14.97 -5.53 -3.65
CA PHE A 273 -16.19 -5.20 -4.37
C PHE A 273 -17.15 -4.52 -3.39
N MET A 274 -17.46 -3.25 -3.60
CA MET A 274 -18.28 -2.46 -2.69
C MET A 274 -19.60 -2.01 -3.32
N SER A 275 -20.64 -1.94 -2.50
CA SER A 275 -21.87 -1.20 -2.79
C SER A 275 -21.82 0.13 -2.06
N LEU A 276 -22.06 1.22 -2.80
CA LEU A 276 -22.06 2.59 -2.29
C LEU A 276 -23.46 3.14 -2.51
N GLY A 277 -24.04 3.82 -1.51
CA GLY A 277 -25.33 4.47 -1.63
C GLY A 277 -26.52 3.81 -0.97
N ALA A 278 -26.39 2.55 -0.57
CA ALA A 278 -27.42 1.82 0.14
C ALA A 278 -26.84 0.89 1.19
N TYR A 279 -27.60 0.68 2.26
CA TYR A 279 -27.35 -0.35 3.27
C TYR A 279 -27.75 -1.73 2.74
N ALA A 280 -27.28 -2.82 3.35
CA ALA A 280 -27.72 -4.16 2.93
C ALA A 280 -29.23 -4.41 3.14
N SER A 281 -29.92 -3.59 3.93
CA SER A 281 -31.39 -3.59 4.05
C SER A 281 -32.09 -3.14 2.77
N GLY A 282 -31.38 -2.45 1.87
CA GLY A 282 -31.94 -1.77 0.70
C GLY A 282 -32.35 -0.32 0.96
N GLU A 283 -32.24 0.17 2.20
CA GLU A 283 -32.43 1.59 2.53
C GLU A 283 -31.27 2.43 1.97
N GLU A 284 -31.58 3.63 1.48
CA GLU A 284 -30.61 4.54 0.87
C GLU A 284 -29.80 5.29 1.93
N TRP A 285 -28.64 5.82 1.54
CA TRP A 285 -27.88 6.73 2.39
C TRP A 285 -28.57 8.08 2.49
N GLU A 286 -29.07 8.40 3.68
CA GLU A 286 -29.70 9.69 3.95
C GLU A 286 -28.66 10.82 3.94
N SER A 287 -28.88 11.84 3.12
CA SER A 287 -27.91 12.95 2.92
C SER A 287 -27.64 13.79 4.18
N ASP A 288 -28.55 13.78 5.16
CA ASP A 288 -28.37 14.45 6.46
C ASP A 288 -27.63 13.58 7.49
N LYS A 289 -27.46 12.27 7.20
CA LYS A 289 -26.80 11.30 8.10
C LYS A 289 -25.46 10.83 7.58
N VAL A 290 -25.27 10.78 6.26
CA VAL A 290 -24.06 10.26 5.62
C VAL A 290 -23.36 11.38 4.87
N ASN A 291 -22.23 11.84 5.43
CA ASN A 291 -21.32 12.77 4.77
C ASN A 291 -20.02 12.04 4.39
N ILE A 292 -19.63 12.12 3.11
CA ILE A 292 -18.39 11.54 2.59
C ILE A 292 -17.64 12.66 1.89
N GLU A 293 -16.56 13.13 2.51
CA GLU A 293 -15.70 14.16 1.95
C GLU A 293 -14.63 13.55 1.04
N GLY A 294 -14.44 14.14 -0.14
CA GLY A 294 -13.34 13.80 -1.03
C GLY A 294 -13.55 12.52 -1.84
N ASN A 295 -12.45 11.98 -2.33
CA ASN A 295 -12.48 10.87 -3.28
C ASN A 295 -12.70 9.50 -2.60
N VAL A 296 -13.33 8.58 -3.34
CA VAL A 296 -13.56 7.19 -2.94
C VAL A 296 -12.78 6.24 -3.84
N PHE A 297 -12.14 5.23 -3.25
CA PHE A 297 -11.50 4.14 -3.98
C PHE A 297 -12.14 2.77 -3.65
N ALA A 298 -12.47 2.02 -4.72
CA ALA A 298 -12.96 0.65 -4.64
C ALA A 298 -12.19 -0.28 -5.59
N GLY A 299 -11.95 -1.55 -5.21
CA GLY A 299 -11.43 -2.55 -6.15
C GLY A 299 -12.39 -2.74 -7.33
N LYS A 300 -13.68 -2.87 -7.02
CA LYS A 300 -14.82 -2.78 -7.95
C LYS A 300 -15.95 -2.04 -7.23
N ALA A 301 -16.65 -1.14 -7.93
CA ALA A 301 -17.74 -0.38 -7.32
C ALA A 301 -19.10 -0.73 -7.95
N ARG A 302 -20.13 -0.76 -7.11
CA ARG A 302 -21.51 -0.59 -7.53
C ARG A 302 -22.04 0.63 -6.79
N VAL A 303 -22.46 1.66 -7.53
CA VAL A 303 -23.13 2.82 -6.95
C VAL A 303 -24.62 2.60 -7.11
N GLU A 304 -25.32 2.47 -5.99
CA GLU A 304 -26.76 2.28 -5.88
C GLU A 304 -27.41 3.60 -5.43
N ALA A 305 -28.74 3.68 -5.54
CA ALA A 305 -29.55 4.81 -5.07
C ALA A 305 -29.19 6.19 -5.68
N ASP A 306 -29.82 7.24 -5.16
CA ASP A 306 -29.59 8.65 -5.47
C ASP A 306 -28.35 9.18 -4.74
N THR A 307 -27.20 8.51 -4.94
CA THR A 307 -25.95 8.85 -4.23
C THR A 307 -25.15 9.92 -4.95
N ALA A 308 -24.64 10.90 -4.20
CA ALA A 308 -23.70 11.90 -4.69
C ALA A 308 -22.31 11.67 -4.08
N LEU A 309 -21.28 11.51 -4.92
CA LEU A 309 -19.87 11.46 -4.49
C LEU A 309 -19.06 12.50 -5.27
N ASP A 310 -18.01 13.05 -4.67
CA ASP A 310 -17.13 14.02 -5.34
C ASP A 310 -16.33 13.38 -6.48
N SER A 311 -15.81 12.18 -6.24
CA SER A 311 -15.06 11.40 -7.23
C SER A 311 -15.03 9.92 -6.85
N LEU A 312 -14.84 9.06 -7.86
CA LEU A 312 -14.77 7.61 -7.70
C LEU A 312 -13.69 7.01 -8.60
N ALA A 313 -12.70 6.39 -7.97
CA ALA A 313 -11.69 5.59 -8.64
C ALA A 313 -11.94 4.10 -8.41
N SER A 314 -11.76 3.28 -9.45
CA SER A 314 -11.73 1.83 -9.27
C SER A 314 -10.65 1.10 -10.06
N ARG A 315 -10.37 -0.14 -9.66
CA ARG A 315 -9.33 -0.97 -10.29
C ARG A 315 -9.88 -1.84 -11.42
N ARG A 316 -11.02 -2.50 -11.21
CA ARG A 316 -11.56 -3.56 -12.08
C ARG A 316 -12.91 -3.22 -12.74
N GLY A 317 -13.44 -2.03 -12.47
CA GLY A 317 -14.71 -1.58 -13.06
C GLY A 317 -15.65 -0.96 -12.05
N MET A 318 -16.71 -0.34 -12.57
CA MET A 318 -17.80 0.19 -11.77
C MET A 318 -19.12 0.15 -12.54
N THR A 319 -20.22 0.07 -11.81
CA THR A 319 -21.58 0.19 -12.34
C THR A 319 -22.30 1.31 -11.59
N MET A 320 -22.94 2.22 -12.33
CA MET A 320 -23.68 3.35 -11.78
C MET A 320 -25.18 3.09 -11.83
N GLY A 321 -25.90 3.46 -10.77
CA GLY A 321 -27.35 3.59 -10.78
C GLY A 321 -27.80 4.79 -11.61
N ASN A 322 -29.06 4.78 -12.07
CA ASN A 322 -29.59 5.78 -13.00
C ASN A 322 -29.57 7.23 -12.45
N ASN A 323 -29.64 7.37 -11.13
CA ASN A 323 -29.71 8.66 -10.44
C ASN A 323 -28.45 8.99 -9.64
N ALA A 324 -27.44 8.12 -9.69
CA ALA A 324 -26.17 8.38 -9.02
C ALA A 324 -25.42 9.52 -9.72
N THR A 325 -24.83 10.42 -8.94
CA THR A 325 -24.01 11.52 -9.46
C THR A 325 -22.59 11.45 -8.91
N ILE A 326 -21.59 11.57 -9.79
CA ILE A 326 -20.18 11.60 -9.38
C ILE A 326 -19.56 12.88 -9.96
N GLY A 327 -18.97 13.71 -9.10
CA GLY A 327 -18.51 15.06 -9.47
C GLY A 327 -19.63 15.91 -10.08
N GLY A 328 -20.87 15.73 -9.60
CA GLY A 328 -22.06 16.40 -10.13
C GLY A 328 -22.52 15.92 -11.52
N GLN A 329 -21.93 14.85 -12.07
CA GLN A 329 -22.33 14.28 -13.38
C GLN A 329 -23.16 13.02 -13.21
N SER A 330 -24.24 12.93 -13.99
CA SER A 330 -25.03 11.70 -14.18
C SER A 330 -24.58 10.95 -15.43
N PHE A 331 -24.42 9.63 -15.34
CA PHE A 331 -23.95 8.80 -16.45
C PHE A 331 -25.06 7.87 -16.96
N ASN A 332 -25.72 8.26 -18.07
CA ASN A 332 -26.75 7.43 -18.72
C ASN A 332 -26.18 6.21 -19.49
N ALA A 333 -24.87 6.19 -19.70
CA ALA A 333 -24.11 5.11 -20.32
C ALA A 333 -22.79 4.91 -19.55
N SER A 334 -21.97 3.93 -19.95
CA SER A 334 -20.68 3.71 -19.29
C SER A 334 -19.83 5.00 -19.28
N PRO A 335 -19.32 5.45 -18.12
CA PRO A 335 -18.44 6.62 -18.02
C PRO A 335 -17.11 6.41 -18.76
N PHE A 336 -16.79 5.17 -19.13
CA PHE A 336 -15.58 4.79 -19.87
C PHE A 336 -15.81 4.61 -21.37
N ALA A 337 -16.96 5.05 -21.89
CA ALA A 337 -17.17 5.09 -23.33
C ALA A 337 -16.21 6.12 -23.97
N PRO A 338 -15.62 5.82 -25.15
CA PRO A 338 -14.71 6.75 -25.82
C PRO A 338 -15.36 8.12 -26.05
N GLY A 339 -14.64 9.21 -25.76
CA GLY A 339 -15.09 10.59 -25.98
C GLY A 339 -15.82 11.23 -24.80
N VAL A 340 -16.30 10.47 -23.81
CA VAL A 340 -17.02 11.02 -22.64
C VAL A 340 -16.08 11.85 -21.77
N ARG A 341 -14.89 11.30 -21.46
CA ARG A 341 -13.87 11.98 -20.67
C ARG A 341 -13.36 13.23 -21.37
N GLU A 342 -13.02 13.10 -22.65
CA GLU A 342 -12.47 14.19 -23.45
C GLU A 342 -13.47 15.33 -23.56
N ALA A 343 -14.75 15.03 -23.80
CA ALA A 343 -15.82 16.03 -23.82
C ALA A 343 -15.97 16.73 -22.46
N TYR A 344 -15.90 16.00 -21.35
CA TYR A 344 -15.95 16.60 -20.02
C TYR A 344 -14.77 17.53 -19.77
N GLN A 345 -13.54 17.08 -20.02
CA GLN A 345 -12.32 17.85 -19.80
C GLN A 345 -12.29 19.12 -20.66
N VAL A 346 -12.77 19.05 -21.91
CA VAL A 346 -12.88 20.22 -22.80
C VAL A 346 -13.96 21.19 -22.34
N THR A 347 -15.09 20.69 -21.83
CA THR A 347 -16.24 21.53 -21.46
C THR A 347 -16.09 22.18 -20.09
N GLN A 348 -15.66 21.40 -19.09
CA GLN A 348 -15.55 21.83 -17.70
C GLN A 348 -14.15 22.34 -17.34
N GLY A 349 -13.12 21.97 -18.12
CA GLY A 349 -11.74 22.32 -17.80
C GLY A 349 -11.20 21.65 -16.54
N ASP A 350 -11.86 20.58 -16.06
CA ASP A 350 -11.54 19.90 -14.79
C ASP A 350 -11.21 18.42 -15.02
N PHE A 351 -10.56 17.81 -14.02
CA PHE A 351 -10.26 16.39 -14.00
C PHE A 351 -11.55 15.56 -14.00
N PHE A 352 -11.56 14.48 -14.78
CA PHE A 352 -12.74 13.65 -14.92
C PHE A 352 -13.00 12.90 -13.61
N PRO A 353 -14.19 13.03 -12.98
CA PRO A 353 -14.41 12.60 -11.60
C PRO A 353 -14.51 11.07 -11.43
N VAL A 354 -14.49 10.34 -12.53
CA VAL A 354 -14.54 8.87 -12.57
C VAL A 354 -13.28 8.33 -13.24
N SER A 355 -12.62 7.33 -12.65
CA SER A 355 -11.40 6.77 -13.26
C SER A 355 -11.20 5.28 -13.04
N LEU A 356 -10.55 4.62 -14.01
CA LEU A 356 -10.05 3.25 -13.87
C LEU A 356 -8.53 3.19 -13.97
N ALA A 357 -7.93 2.34 -13.12
CA ALA A 357 -6.50 2.09 -13.15
C ALA A 357 -6.03 1.56 -14.53
N SER A 358 -6.87 0.80 -15.24
CA SER A 358 -6.55 0.23 -16.55
C SER A 358 -6.50 1.24 -17.69
N GLU A 359 -7.06 2.44 -17.53
CA GLU A 359 -7.07 3.46 -18.58
C GLU A 359 -5.78 4.29 -18.63
N SER A 360 -4.93 4.17 -17.61
CA SER A 360 -3.67 4.89 -17.51
C SER A 360 -2.51 3.97 -17.89
N GLY A 361 -2.22 3.86 -19.19
CA GLY A 361 -1.32 2.82 -19.72
C GLY A 361 0.10 2.78 -19.11
N ARG A 362 0.63 3.89 -18.59
CA ARG A 362 1.95 3.96 -17.91
C ARG A 362 1.85 4.05 -16.38
N VAL A 363 0.72 3.62 -15.83
CA VAL A 363 0.44 3.62 -14.39
C VAL A 363 -0.11 2.27 -13.97
N ALA A 364 0.25 1.82 -12.77
CA ALA A 364 -0.40 0.70 -12.13
C ALA A 364 -0.73 1.03 -10.68
N PHE A 365 -1.94 0.67 -10.24
CA PHE A 365 -2.33 0.78 -8.84
C PHE A 365 -2.44 -0.62 -8.21
N VAL A 366 -1.61 -0.88 -7.21
CA VAL A 366 -1.47 -2.17 -6.55
C VAL A 366 -1.86 -2.01 -5.07
N PRO A 367 -3.11 -2.33 -4.69
CA PRO A 367 -3.48 -2.35 -3.28
C PRO A 367 -2.81 -3.52 -2.57
N ILE A 368 -2.19 -3.27 -1.41
CA ILE A 368 -1.53 -4.29 -0.61
C ILE A 368 -2.54 -4.90 0.36
N ASN A 369 -3.34 -5.86 -0.15
CA ASN A 369 -4.33 -6.58 0.63
C ASN A 369 -3.90 -8.03 0.87
N ARG A 370 -3.69 -8.40 2.14
CA ARG A 370 -3.36 -9.76 2.58
C ARG A 370 -4.59 -10.61 2.96
N GLY A 371 -5.80 -10.06 2.82
CA GLY A 371 -7.04 -10.70 3.23
C GLY A 371 -6.99 -11.10 4.70
N VAL A 372 -7.39 -12.34 4.99
CA VAL A 372 -7.40 -12.90 6.36
C VAL A 372 -6.02 -12.90 7.02
N ALA A 373 -4.96 -13.09 6.23
CA ALA A 373 -3.59 -13.10 6.75
C ALA A 373 -3.16 -11.73 7.28
N PHE A 374 -3.87 -10.63 6.95
CA PHE A 374 -3.58 -9.33 7.55
C PHE A 374 -3.78 -9.32 9.07
N PHE A 375 -4.80 -10.05 9.54
CA PHE A 375 -5.27 -10.04 10.93
C PHE A 375 -4.59 -11.09 11.82
N ASP A 376 -4.00 -12.13 11.21
CA ASP A 376 -3.60 -13.35 11.90
C ASP A 376 -2.09 -13.56 11.81
N ARG A 377 -1.37 -13.36 12.92
CA ARG A 377 0.09 -13.57 12.96
C ARG A 377 0.50 -15.02 12.78
N PHE A 378 -0.39 -15.98 13.07
CA PHE A 378 -0.11 -17.40 13.05
C PHE A 378 -0.57 -18.08 11.75
N HIS A 379 -1.13 -17.30 10.82
CA HIS A 379 -1.51 -17.78 9.50
C HIS A 379 -0.32 -18.45 8.79
N THR A 380 -0.58 -19.54 8.08
CA THR A 380 0.48 -20.33 7.41
C THR A 380 1.31 -19.53 6.40
N GLU A 381 0.71 -18.50 5.79
CA GLU A 381 1.41 -17.57 4.87
C GLU A 381 2.29 -16.53 5.59
N ASN A 382 2.16 -16.39 6.91
CA ASN A 382 2.84 -15.37 7.72
C ASN A 382 4.06 -15.92 8.48
N GLY A 383 4.61 -17.04 8.01
CA GLY A 383 5.83 -17.62 8.58
C GLY A 383 7.03 -16.65 8.56
N ASN A 384 8.02 -16.94 9.41
CA ASN A 384 9.24 -16.14 9.48
C ASN A 384 9.94 -16.07 8.12
N GLU A 385 10.28 -14.86 7.69
CA GLU A 385 11.01 -14.63 6.45
C GLU A 385 12.50 -14.35 6.74
N SER A 386 13.38 -14.97 5.98
CA SER A 386 14.83 -14.84 6.11
C SER A 386 15.49 -14.87 4.73
N ASN A 387 16.79 -14.53 4.66
CA ASN A 387 17.55 -14.48 3.40
C ASN A 387 16.85 -13.64 2.33
N THR A 388 16.37 -12.45 2.71
CA THR A 388 15.68 -11.52 1.81
C THR A 388 16.66 -10.54 1.16
N LEU A 389 16.35 -10.02 -0.03
CA LEU A 389 17.16 -8.97 -0.68
C LEU A 389 16.90 -7.60 -0.05
N SER A 390 15.64 -7.32 0.28
CA SER A 390 15.27 -6.17 1.11
C SER A 390 15.44 -6.49 2.59
N PRO A 391 15.95 -5.56 3.41
CA PRO A 391 15.96 -5.73 4.87
C PRO A 391 14.55 -5.70 5.49
N THR A 392 13.57 -5.11 4.79
CA THR A 392 12.16 -5.18 5.20
C THR A 392 11.52 -6.38 4.52
N THR A 393 11.04 -7.33 5.32
CA THR A 393 10.37 -8.53 4.81
C THR A 393 8.97 -8.21 4.31
N TRP A 394 8.42 -9.06 3.43
CA TRP A 394 7.09 -8.86 2.88
C TRP A 394 6.01 -8.94 3.96
N ASN A 395 6.15 -9.88 4.90
CA ASN A 395 5.26 -10.05 6.04
C ASN A 395 5.32 -8.85 7.00
N ASP A 396 6.51 -8.34 7.32
CA ASP A 396 6.64 -7.12 8.16
C ASP A 396 6.11 -5.86 7.47
N TYR A 397 6.03 -5.85 6.14
CA TYR A 397 5.52 -4.75 5.36
C TYR A 397 3.99 -4.78 5.18
N SER A 398 3.40 -5.97 5.04
CA SER A 398 2.03 -6.12 4.56
C SER A 398 1.05 -6.72 5.58
N VAL A 399 1.52 -7.24 6.72
CA VAL A 399 0.67 -7.87 7.74
C VAL A 399 0.54 -6.97 8.96
N GLY A 400 -0.63 -6.35 9.14
CA GLY A 400 -0.88 -5.43 10.26
C GLY A 400 -0.64 -6.07 11.63
N ALA A 401 -1.04 -7.34 11.81
CA ALA A 401 -0.87 -8.01 13.08
C ALA A 401 0.62 -8.23 13.47
N LEU A 402 1.52 -8.44 12.50
CA LEU A 402 2.95 -8.58 12.77
C LEU A 402 3.62 -7.24 13.10
N GLN A 403 3.10 -6.15 12.54
CA GLN A 403 3.56 -4.79 12.76
C GLN A 403 3.23 -4.24 14.15
N CYS A 404 2.25 -4.81 14.86
CA CYS A 404 1.88 -4.35 16.19
C CYS A 404 3.04 -4.42 17.20
N ALA A 405 3.25 -3.33 17.93
CA ALA A 405 4.29 -3.20 18.96
C ALA A 405 3.99 -4.11 20.17
N MET A 406 2.72 -4.22 20.56
CA MET A 406 2.23 -5.13 21.58
C MET A 406 1.50 -6.32 20.97
N ARG A 407 1.49 -7.46 21.67
CA ARG A 407 0.77 -8.67 21.27
C ARG A 407 0.12 -9.29 22.51
N LEU A 408 -1.11 -9.74 22.38
CA LEU A 408 -1.85 -10.46 23.41
C LEU A 408 -2.40 -11.74 22.81
N ASP A 409 -1.80 -12.86 23.21
CA ASP A 409 -2.11 -14.16 22.63
C ASP A 409 -2.79 -15.06 23.64
N ILE A 410 -3.88 -15.70 23.22
CA ILE A 410 -4.40 -16.89 23.90
C ILE A 410 -3.48 -18.05 23.55
N THR A 411 -2.76 -18.58 24.53
CA THR A 411 -1.72 -19.61 24.32
C THR A 411 -2.11 -20.97 24.87
N GLU A 412 -2.96 -21.01 25.90
CA GLU A 412 -3.51 -22.26 26.43
C GLU A 412 -4.99 -22.10 26.77
N CYS A 413 -5.74 -23.19 26.59
CA CYS A 413 -7.10 -23.36 27.09
C CYS A 413 -7.21 -24.69 27.84
N LYS A 414 -8.27 -24.82 28.63
CA LYS A 414 -8.47 -25.93 29.56
C LYS A 414 -8.54 -27.30 28.88
N SER A 415 -9.27 -27.42 27.76
CA SER A 415 -9.28 -28.62 26.93
C SER A 415 -9.81 -28.35 25.52
N SER A 416 -9.78 -29.35 24.63
CA SER A 416 -10.36 -29.23 23.28
C SER A 416 -11.90 -29.14 23.27
N THR A 417 -12.57 -29.48 24.38
CA THR A 417 -14.03 -29.40 24.57
C THR A 417 -14.45 -28.24 25.49
N ASP A 418 -13.52 -27.68 26.25
CA ASP A 418 -13.70 -26.51 27.10
C ASP A 418 -12.65 -25.46 26.69
N PRO A 419 -13.00 -24.56 25.75
CA PRO A 419 -12.08 -23.57 25.23
C PRO A 419 -11.85 -22.42 26.23
N THR A 420 -12.15 -22.54 27.53
CA THR A 420 -11.84 -21.46 28.48
C THR A 420 -10.32 -21.19 28.49
N PRO A 421 -9.86 -19.95 28.20
CA PRO A 421 -8.44 -19.61 28.24
C PRO A 421 -7.87 -19.80 29.64
N THR A 422 -6.72 -20.46 29.74
CA THR A 422 -6.00 -20.69 31.00
C THR A 422 -4.69 -19.90 31.05
N LYS A 423 -4.16 -19.49 29.89
CA LYS A 423 -2.91 -18.72 29.79
C LYS A 423 -2.95 -17.70 28.66
N LEU A 424 -2.60 -16.47 29.00
CA LEU A 424 -2.35 -15.40 28.03
C LEU A 424 -0.85 -15.11 27.97
N ARG A 425 -0.36 -14.73 26.78
CA ARG A 425 1.00 -14.20 26.60
C ARG A 425 0.89 -12.77 26.13
N PHE A 426 1.41 -11.84 26.92
CA PHE A 426 1.53 -10.44 26.54
C PHE A 426 2.97 -10.14 26.12
N SER A 427 3.17 -9.68 24.89
CA SER A 427 4.47 -9.23 24.39
C SER A 427 4.49 -7.72 24.19
N TYR A 428 5.60 -7.06 24.53
CA TYR A 428 5.75 -5.60 24.44
C TYR A 428 7.21 -5.22 24.18
N LEU A 429 7.47 -3.97 23.76
CA LEU A 429 8.82 -3.45 23.55
C LEU A 429 9.39 -2.84 24.84
N LYS A 430 10.66 -3.17 25.12
CA LYS A 430 11.47 -2.64 26.21
C LYS A 430 12.89 -2.39 25.69
N GLY A 431 13.33 -1.13 25.66
CA GLY A 431 14.60 -0.75 25.05
C GLY A 431 14.67 -1.13 23.56
N GLY A 432 13.52 -1.09 22.86
CA GLY A 432 13.40 -1.51 21.46
C GLY A 432 13.42 -3.03 21.23
N VAL A 433 13.54 -3.85 22.29
CA VAL A 433 13.52 -5.32 22.19
C VAL A 433 12.19 -5.86 22.69
N ARG A 434 11.61 -6.82 21.95
CA ARG A 434 10.36 -7.46 22.33
C ARG A 434 10.57 -8.44 23.49
N THR A 435 9.83 -8.23 24.57
CA THR A 435 9.81 -9.04 25.79
C THR A 435 8.43 -9.69 25.96
N ASN A 436 8.37 -10.84 26.63
CA ASN A 436 7.13 -11.58 26.89
C ASN A 436 6.82 -11.65 28.39
N LEU A 437 5.54 -11.60 28.71
CA LEU A 437 4.95 -11.85 30.01
C LEU A 437 3.88 -12.94 29.85
N ASP A 438 4.15 -14.12 30.40
CA ASP A 438 3.17 -15.20 30.46
C ASP A 438 2.28 -15.02 31.70
N ILE A 439 0.96 -15.05 31.51
CA ILE A 439 -0.05 -14.75 32.53
C ILE A 439 -0.94 -15.97 32.68
N GLN A 440 -0.82 -16.62 33.83
CA GLN A 440 -1.65 -17.76 34.20
C GLN A 440 -2.95 -17.27 34.83
N LEU A 441 -4.09 -17.77 34.32
CA LEU A 441 -5.42 -17.30 34.71
C LEU A 441 -6.05 -18.14 35.82
N GLU A 442 -5.79 -19.45 35.85
CA GLU A 442 -6.39 -20.37 36.83
C GLU A 442 -5.44 -20.76 37.96
N THR A 443 -4.15 -20.95 37.65
CA THR A 443 -3.13 -21.38 38.61
C THR A 443 -2.03 -20.35 38.70
N SER A 444 -1.37 -20.24 39.84
CA SER A 444 -0.21 -19.34 39.93
C SER A 444 1.04 -20.01 39.35
N GLN A 445 1.88 -19.19 38.72
CA GLN A 445 3.22 -19.60 38.32
C GLN A 445 4.11 -19.94 39.54
N TYR A 446 3.80 -19.39 40.72
CA TYR A 446 4.56 -19.56 41.94
C TYR A 446 3.71 -20.28 43.01
N SER A 447 4.23 -21.38 43.54
CA SER A 447 3.52 -22.22 44.52
C SER A 447 2.99 -21.40 45.71
N GLY A 448 1.68 -21.50 45.94
CA GLY A 448 0.95 -20.85 47.03
C GLY A 448 0.79 -19.33 46.94
N LEU A 449 1.19 -18.70 45.84
CA LEU A 449 0.81 -17.33 45.49
C LEU A 449 -0.51 -17.37 44.69
N PRO A 450 -1.41 -16.39 44.77
CA PRO A 450 -2.56 -16.30 43.85
C PRO A 450 -2.15 -16.01 42.40
N PRO A 451 -2.96 -16.35 41.39
CA PRO A 451 -2.68 -15.99 39.99
C PRO A 451 -2.67 -14.47 39.76
N GLY A 452 -1.88 -14.04 38.77
CA GLY A 452 -1.72 -12.64 38.38
C GLY A 452 -0.62 -11.86 39.10
N TYR A 453 0.16 -12.49 39.99
CA TYR A 453 1.37 -11.86 40.55
C TYR A 453 2.59 -12.08 39.64
N ILE A 454 3.33 -11.00 39.41
CA ILE A 454 4.56 -10.92 38.61
C ILE A 454 5.75 -10.73 39.56
N LEU A 455 6.88 -11.38 39.28
CA LEU A 455 8.12 -11.18 40.03
C LEU A 455 8.65 -9.75 39.82
N ALA A 456 8.90 -9.02 40.90
CA ALA A 456 9.54 -7.70 40.89
C ALA A 456 11.05 -7.81 41.02
N CYS A 457 11.54 -8.32 42.16
CA CYS A 457 12.96 -8.34 42.52
C CYS A 457 13.26 -9.32 43.67
N GLY A 458 14.54 -9.51 43.98
CA GLY A 458 14.98 -10.36 45.10
C GLY A 458 14.87 -9.66 46.47
N GLU A 459 15.01 -10.42 47.55
CA GLU A 459 15.04 -9.88 48.92
C GLU A 459 16.11 -8.79 49.09
N ASN A 460 15.72 -7.73 49.80
CA ASN A 460 16.45 -6.49 50.05
C ASN A 460 16.65 -5.58 48.82
N GLN A 461 16.00 -5.87 47.70
CA GLN A 461 15.97 -4.98 46.55
C GLN A 461 14.72 -4.09 46.57
N SER A 462 14.79 -2.98 45.84
CA SER A 462 13.67 -2.06 45.65
C SER A 462 13.16 -2.12 44.23
N TYR A 463 11.86 -1.93 44.06
CA TYR A 463 11.22 -1.75 42.75
C TYR A 463 10.40 -0.47 42.78
N ASP A 464 10.48 0.34 41.72
CA ASP A 464 9.71 1.58 41.62
C ASP A 464 8.48 1.36 40.74
N PHE A 465 7.30 1.52 41.34
CA PHE A 465 6.01 1.43 40.64
C PHE A 465 5.53 2.81 40.15
N GLY A 466 6.23 3.91 40.48
CA GLY A 466 5.81 5.27 40.22
C GLY A 466 4.44 5.56 40.84
N ASP A 467 3.56 6.22 40.09
CA ASP A 467 2.19 6.50 40.54
C ASP A 467 1.23 5.32 40.35
N THR A 468 1.72 4.17 39.85
CA THR A 468 0.89 3.00 39.57
C THR A 468 0.51 2.29 40.86
N VAL A 469 -0.79 2.13 41.10
CA VAL A 469 -1.32 1.39 42.24
C VAL A 469 -1.22 -0.12 41.96
N VAL A 470 -0.51 -0.85 42.82
CA VAL A 470 -0.32 -2.30 42.71
C VAL A 470 -0.53 -2.99 44.06
N ASP A 471 -0.91 -4.27 44.02
CA ASP A 471 -0.84 -5.14 45.20
C ASP A 471 0.52 -5.83 45.21
N VAL A 472 1.20 -5.89 46.34
CA VAL A 472 2.52 -6.49 46.49
C VAL A 472 2.48 -7.70 47.41
N ALA A 473 3.30 -8.70 47.10
CA ALA A 473 3.51 -9.88 47.92
C ALA A 473 5.01 -10.10 48.15
N TYR A 474 5.39 -10.54 49.34
CA TYR A 474 6.77 -10.86 49.69
C TYR A 474 6.81 -12.24 50.34
N GLY A 475 7.63 -13.15 49.84
CA GLY A 475 7.68 -14.51 50.37
C GLY A 475 8.29 -15.55 49.45
N HIS A 476 8.08 -16.82 49.81
CA HIS A 476 8.54 -17.99 49.05
C HIS A 476 7.75 -19.26 49.45
N ASN A 477 7.64 -20.23 48.54
CA ASN A 477 7.05 -21.57 48.75
C ASN A 477 5.75 -21.58 49.57
N GLY A 478 4.78 -20.78 49.17
CA GLY A 478 3.44 -20.74 49.79
C GLY A 478 3.33 -19.99 51.10
N SER A 479 4.41 -19.34 51.57
CA SER A 479 4.34 -18.40 52.68
C SER A 479 4.64 -16.99 52.20
N PHE A 480 3.61 -16.13 52.17
CA PHE A 480 3.66 -14.77 51.63
C PHE A 480 2.99 -13.76 52.57
N ALA A 481 3.61 -12.58 52.68
CA ALA A 481 3.00 -11.40 53.27
C ALA A 481 2.50 -10.48 52.14
N PHE A 482 1.30 -9.91 52.30
CA PHE A 482 0.64 -9.09 51.28
C PHE A 482 0.43 -7.65 51.76
N GLN A 483 0.54 -6.69 50.85
CA GLN A 483 0.05 -5.32 51.03
C GLN A 483 -0.69 -4.92 49.75
N THR A 484 -1.85 -4.30 49.90
CA THR A 484 -2.69 -3.88 48.77
C THR A 484 -2.61 -2.38 48.57
N GLY A 485 -2.80 -1.91 47.33
CA GLY A 485 -2.93 -0.48 47.03
C GLY A 485 -1.65 0.34 47.27
N VAL A 486 -0.49 -0.24 46.95
CA VAL A 486 0.83 0.39 47.14
C VAL A 486 1.27 1.14 45.88
N THR A 487 1.96 2.26 46.06
CA THR A 487 2.59 3.06 44.98
C THR A 487 4.05 3.39 45.32
N GLY A 488 4.78 3.93 44.35
CA GLY A 488 6.15 4.42 44.48
C GLY A 488 7.19 3.32 44.68
N VAL A 489 8.30 3.69 45.31
CA VAL A 489 9.42 2.77 45.57
C VAL A 489 9.09 1.84 46.73
N VAL A 490 9.12 0.54 46.46
CA VAL A 490 8.89 -0.52 47.44
C VAL A 490 10.16 -1.34 47.64
N THR A 491 10.70 -1.31 48.87
CA THR A 491 11.77 -2.21 49.28
C THR A 491 11.18 -3.52 49.82
N PHE A 492 11.52 -4.64 49.19
CA PHE A 492 11.06 -5.98 49.56
C PHE A 492 11.99 -6.61 50.59
N ASN A 493 11.74 -6.31 51.87
CA ASN A 493 12.55 -6.78 53.00
C ASN A 493 11.71 -7.17 54.22
N ASN A 494 12.38 -7.83 55.18
CA ASN A 494 11.74 -8.28 56.42
C ASN A 494 11.28 -7.10 57.31
N ALA A 495 11.87 -5.91 57.16
CA ALA A 495 11.48 -4.74 57.94
C ALA A 495 10.09 -4.21 57.55
N ARG A 496 9.74 -4.27 56.26
CA ARG A 496 8.45 -3.80 55.74
C ARG A 496 7.35 -4.86 55.81
N PHE A 497 7.70 -6.11 55.51
CA PHE A 497 6.73 -7.19 55.30
C PHE A 497 6.70 -8.23 56.44
N GLY A 498 7.61 -8.13 57.41
CA GLY A 498 7.90 -9.23 58.33
C GLY A 498 8.69 -10.35 57.65
N ASP A 499 8.99 -11.42 58.38
CA ASP A 499 9.66 -12.60 57.85
C ASP A 499 8.65 -13.75 57.65
N PRO A 500 8.01 -13.86 56.47
CA PRO A 500 7.00 -14.88 56.22
C PRO A 500 7.59 -16.29 56.16
N LEU A 501 8.91 -16.44 55.96
CA LEU A 501 9.57 -17.74 55.97
C LEU A 501 11.01 -17.61 56.46
N TYR A 502 11.17 -17.79 57.77
CA TYR A 502 12.44 -17.60 58.45
C TYR A 502 13.55 -18.52 57.90
N GLY A 503 14.74 -17.95 57.75
CA GLY A 503 15.93 -18.66 57.25
C GLY A 503 15.92 -18.96 55.74
N THR A 504 14.92 -18.48 54.99
CA THR A 504 14.81 -18.67 53.55
C THR A 504 14.89 -17.33 52.80
N TYR A 505 15.61 -17.32 51.67
CA TYR A 505 15.68 -16.16 50.78
C TYR A 505 14.33 -15.94 50.08
N LYS A 506 13.81 -14.72 50.15
CA LYS A 506 12.46 -14.38 49.66
C LYS A 506 12.50 -13.52 48.41
N TYR A 507 11.37 -13.42 47.73
CA TYR A 507 11.22 -12.58 46.54
C TYR A 507 10.04 -11.63 46.71
N GLY A 508 10.15 -10.48 46.05
CA GLY A 508 9.09 -9.52 45.90
C GLY A 508 8.28 -9.78 44.64
N TYR A 509 6.96 -9.73 44.76
CA TYR A 509 6.00 -9.89 43.68
C TYR A 509 5.01 -8.73 43.72
N TYR A 510 4.38 -8.45 42.58
CA TYR A 510 3.33 -7.46 42.48
C TYR A 510 2.25 -7.90 41.49
N LYS A 511 1.02 -7.48 41.71
CA LYS A 511 -0.12 -7.70 40.85
C LYS A 511 -0.61 -6.32 40.36
N PRO A 512 -0.36 -5.97 39.09
CA PRO A 512 -0.86 -4.72 38.52
C PRO A 512 -2.34 -4.83 38.16
N SER A 513 -2.96 -3.68 37.90
CA SER A 513 -4.23 -3.64 37.17
C SER A 513 -3.98 -4.05 35.73
N TYR A 514 -4.40 -5.26 35.35
CA TYR A 514 -4.21 -5.73 33.98
C TYR A 514 -5.13 -4.94 33.03
N PRO A 515 -4.61 -4.52 31.86
CA PRO A 515 -5.39 -3.86 30.82
C PRO A 515 -6.15 -4.87 29.95
N PHE A 516 -6.33 -6.10 30.43
CA PHE A 516 -7.09 -7.14 29.75
C PHE A 516 -7.56 -8.21 30.73
N GLU A 517 -8.68 -8.85 30.40
CA GLU A 517 -9.22 -9.98 31.17
C GLU A 517 -10.05 -10.92 30.28
N VAL A 518 -10.30 -12.14 30.75
CA VAL A 518 -11.27 -13.03 30.11
C VAL A 518 -12.66 -12.66 30.62
N LYS A 519 -13.57 -12.31 29.71
CA LYS A 519 -14.96 -11.94 30.01
C LYS A 519 -15.92 -12.77 29.15
N LEU A 520 -17.01 -13.22 29.76
CA LEU A 520 -18.11 -13.86 29.02
C LEU A 520 -19.12 -12.80 28.60
N LEU A 521 -19.50 -12.81 27.33
CA LEU A 521 -20.63 -12.02 26.85
C LEU A 521 -21.96 -12.61 27.37
N PRO A 522 -23.04 -11.81 27.42
CA PRO A 522 -24.38 -12.32 27.71
C PRO A 522 -24.83 -13.45 26.78
N SER A 523 -24.30 -13.51 25.56
CA SER A 523 -24.50 -14.61 24.60
C SER A 523 -23.84 -15.93 25.00
N GLY A 524 -22.98 -15.93 26.02
CA GLY A 524 -22.13 -17.07 26.40
C GLY A 524 -20.81 -17.15 25.63
N GLN A 525 -20.55 -16.25 24.68
CA GLN A 525 -19.30 -16.22 23.94
C GLN A 525 -18.13 -15.74 24.83
N THR A 526 -17.06 -16.53 24.87
CA THR A 526 -15.84 -16.18 25.61
C THR A 526 -15.03 -15.12 24.85
N CYS A 527 -14.72 -14.01 25.51
CA CYS A 527 -14.00 -12.89 24.93
C CYS A 527 -12.79 -12.50 25.77
N ILE A 528 -11.81 -11.86 25.12
CA ILE A 528 -10.76 -11.12 25.79
C ILE A 528 -11.14 -9.64 25.79
N ALA A 529 -11.45 -9.10 26.96
CA ALA A 529 -11.62 -7.66 27.12
C ALA A 529 -10.25 -6.99 27.14
N VAL A 530 -10.13 -5.85 26.45
CA VAL A 530 -8.94 -5.01 26.40
C VAL A 530 -9.35 -3.59 26.81
N TYR A 531 -8.55 -3.00 27.70
CA TYR A 531 -8.74 -1.67 28.30
C TYR A 531 -7.59 -0.74 27.92
N PRO A 532 -7.64 -0.05 26.77
CA PRO A 532 -6.54 0.79 26.29
C PRO A 532 -6.11 1.88 27.28
N GLN A 533 -7.05 2.48 28.02
CA GLN A 533 -6.76 3.50 29.03
C GLN A 533 -5.83 3.01 30.16
N ARG A 534 -5.83 1.69 30.44
CA ARG A 534 -4.97 1.09 31.48
C ARG A 534 -3.57 0.74 30.99
N LEU A 535 -3.34 0.71 29.67
CA LEU A 535 -2.05 0.31 29.09
C LEU A 535 -0.87 1.21 29.49
N PRO A 536 -0.96 2.55 29.51
CA PRO A 536 0.17 3.41 29.87
C PRO A 536 0.75 3.07 31.24
N ASP A 537 -0.10 2.91 32.25
CA ASP A 537 0.31 2.61 33.62
C ASP A 537 0.82 1.17 33.75
N PHE A 538 0.18 0.23 33.07
CA PHE A 538 0.63 -1.16 33.01
C PHE A 538 2.04 -1.28 32.40
N LEU A 539 2.29 -0.60 31.27
CA LEU A 539 3.61 -0.58 30.63
C LEU A 539 4.68 0.04 31.54
N ARG A 540 4.33 1.11 32.28
CA ARG A 540 5.23 1.71 33.28
C ARG A 540 5.59 0.72 34.39
N ALA A 541 4.60 0.01 34.94
CA ALA A 541 4.82 -1.01 35.97
C ALA A 541 5.73 -2.16 35.49
N LEU A 542 5.73 -2.48 34.19
CA LEU A 542 6.61 -3.47 33.58
C LEU A 542 8.03 -2.94 33.25
N ASN A 543 8.30 -1.65 33.49
CA ASN A 543 9.47 -0.94 32.98
C ASN A 543 9.62 -1.13 31.45
N ALA A 544 8.52 -1.05 30.72
CA ALA A 544 8.46 -1.12 29.26
C ALA A 544 8.73 0.25 28.61
N ASP A 545 8.93 0.26 27.28
CA ASP A 545 8.88 1.52 26.53
C ASP A 545 7.47 2.12 26.61
N SER A 546 7.37 3.45 26.55
CA SER A 546 6.09 4.15 26.66
C SER A 546 5.15 3.85 25.48
N THR A 547 3.91 4.32 25.58
CA THR A 547 2.90 4.27 24.50
C THR A 547 3.28 5.04 23.24
N ALA A 548 4.37 5.81 23.24
CA ALA A 548 4.94 6.37 22.01
C ALA A 548 5.59 5.29 21.12
N VAL A 549 6.07 4.20 21.73
CA VAL A 549 6.66 3.04 21.05
C VAL A 549 5.68 1.86 21.05
N ASN A 550 5.06 1.58 22.19
CA ASN A 550 4.03 0.57 22.36
C ASN A 550 2.64 1.14 22.02
N SER A 551 2.46 1.59 20.77
CA SER A 551 1.26 2.29 20.29
C SER A 551 0.24 1.40 19.57
N SER A 552 0.48 0.09 19.50
CA SER A 552 -0.40 -0.83 18.76
C SER A 552 -0.44 -2.21 19.40
N ILE A 553 -1.58 -2.90 19.33
CA ILE A 553 -1.77 -4.23 19.91
C ILE A 553 -2.41 -5.21 18.93
N ALA A 554 -1.83 -6.40 18.80
CA ALA A 554 -2.45 -7.53 18.12
C ALA A 554 -3.07 -8.48 19.14
N VAL A 555 -4.35 -8.84 18.99
CA VAL A 555 -5.02 -9.85 19.83
C VAL A 555 -5.34 -11.08 18.99
N ASN A 556 -4.67 -12.20 19.25
CA ASN A 556 -4.80 -13.42 18.44
C ASN A 556 -4.90 -14.69 19.30
N VAL A 557 -5.22 -15.80 18.65
CA VAL A 557 -5.11 -17.15 19.22
C VAL A 557 -3.86 -17.80 18.65
N ASP A 558 -2.95 -18.26 19.51
CA ASP A 558 -1.82 -19.08 19.09
C ASP A 558 -2.28 -20.53 18.96
N TYR A 559 -2.78 -20.88 17.78
CA TYR A 559 -3.20 -22.23 17.44
C TYR A 559 -2.07 -23.08 16.87
N THR A 560 -0.82 -22.59 16.90
CA THR A 560 0.33 -23.34 16.39
C THR A 560 0.82 -24.32 17.46
N THR A 561 1.18 -25.53 17.05
CA THR A 561 1.73 -26.53 17.99
C THR A 561 3.13 -26.20 18.50
N THR A 562 3.79 -25.19 17.91
CA THR A 562 5.16 -24.79 18.27
C THR A 562 5.18 -23.92 19.51
N THR A 563 4.20 -23.03 19.66
CA THR A 563 4.19 -22.00 20.73
C THR A 563 2.87 -21.92 21.50
N GLY A 564 1.80 -22.52 21.00
CA GLY A 564 0.48 -22.61 21.62
C GLY A 564 0.06 -24.04 21.96
N SER A 565 -1.12 -24.17 22.57
CA SER A 565 -1.69 -25.44 22.99
C SER A 565 -2.28 -26.22 21.81
N VAL A 566 -2.13 -27.56 21.83
CA VAL A 566 -2.78 -28.49 20.89
C VAL A 566 -4.31 -28.43 20.91
N ASN A 567 -4.89 -27.81 21.94
CA ASN A 567 -6.33 -27.67 22.11
C ASN A 567 -6.90 -26.42 21.41
N LEU A 568 -6.06 -25.44 21.08
CA LEU A 568 -6.48 -24.22 20.41
C LEU A 568 -6.67 -24.47 18.90
N ARG A 569 -7.62 -23.73 18.31
CA ARG A 569 -7.96 -23.84 16.90
C ARG A 569 -7.85 -22.49 16.23
N GLN A 570 -7.59 -22.51 14.92
CA GLN A 570 -7.62 -21.31 14.10
C GLN A 570 -9.03 -20.69 14.12
N PRO A 571 -9.17 -19.40 14.47
CA PRO A 571 -10.46 -18.70 14.37
C PRO A 571 -11.00 -18.71 12.95
N LEU A 572 -12.32 -18.90 12.81
CA LEU A 572 -12.97 -18.87 11.50
C LEU A 572 -13.20 -17.43 11.01
N ILE A 573 -13.15 -17.25 9.69
CA ILE A 573 -13.55 -16.01 9.00
C ILE A 573 -14.46 -16.42 7.84
N PRO A 574 -15.78 -16.15 7.88
CA PRO A 574 -16.51 -15.39 8.91
C PRO A 574 -16.50 -16.01 10.31
N CYS A 575 -16.46 -15.17 11.34
CA CYS A 575 -16.44 -15.62 12.73
C CYS A 575 -17.76 -16.27 13.15
N THR A 576 -17.68 -17.27 14.01
CA THR A 576 -18.83 -17.95 14.63
C THR A 576 -18.93 -17.59 16.11
N ASP A 577 -20.06 -17.94 16.74
CA ASP A 577 -20.23 -17.70 18.19
C ASP A 577 -19.42 -18.67 19.06
N LEU A 578 -18.82 -19.71 18.45
CA LEU A 578 -17.90 -20.64 19.10
C LEU A 578 -16.45 -20.15 19.08
N ASP A 579 -16.12 -19.20 18.20
CA ASP A 579 -14.80 -18.57 18.19
C ASP A 579 -14.68 -17.58 19.36
N TYR A 580 -13.46 -17.30 19.82
CA TYR A 580 -13.25 -16.24 20.79
C TYR A 580 -13.61 -14.86 20.20
N GLY A 581 -14.09 -13.97 21.05
CA GLY A 581 -14.25 -12.55 20.72
C GLY A 581 -13.20 -11.66 21.38
N VAL A 582 -13.15 -10.40 20.96
CA VAL A 582 -12.42 -9.33 21.65
C VAL A 582 -13.40 -8.24 22.02
N ILE A 583 -13.35 -7.80 23.27
CA ILE A 583 -14.14 -6.68 23.76
C ILE A 583 -13.21 -5.48 23.93
N LEU A 584 -13.64 -4.32 23.46
CA LEU A 584 -12.96 -3.05 23.70
C LEU A 584 -13.80 -2.21 24.67
N GLN A 585 -13.25 -1.91 25.84
CA GLN A 585 -13.87 -1.10 26.89
C GLN A 585 -12.84 -0.13 27.45
N GLU A 586 -13.28 0.90 28.17
CA GLU A 586 -12.38 1.96 28.69
C GLU A 586 -11.46 2.51 27.58
N CYS A 587 -12.09 2.92 26.48
CA CYS A 587 -11.42 3.33 25.25
C CYS A 587 -11.84 4.72 24.74
N SER A 588 -12.53 5.50 25.59
CA SER A 588 -12.98 6.86 25.28
C SER A 588 -11.85 7.89 25.24
N ASP A 589 -10.89 7.81 26.17
CA ASP A 589 -9.71 8.65 26.22
C ASP A 589 -8.47 7.88 25.75
N LEU A 590 -7.94 8.23 24.57
CA LEU A 590 -6.68 7.68 24.06
C LEU A 590 -5.58 8.73 23.98
N THR A 591 -5.71 9.86 24.69
CA THR A 591 -4.72 10.95 24.67
C THR A 591 -3.34 10.53 25.20
N GLY A 592 -3.28 9.46 26.00
CA GLY A 592 -2.03 8.81 26.42
C GLY A 592 -1.22 8.19 25.27
N PHE A 593 -1.81 8.01 24.09
CA PHE A 593 -1.15 7.50 22.88
C PHE A 593 -0.76 8.64 21.95
N THR A 594 0.35 9.31 22.25
CA THR A 594 0.81 10.50 21.51
C THR A 594 1.19 10.27 20.05
N LYS A 595 1.34 9.00 19.63
CA LYS A 595 1.57 8.57 18.24
C LYS A 595 0.36 7.84 17.64
N GLY A 596 -0.79 7.90 18.31
CA GLY A 596 -2.00 7.17 17.93
C GLY A 596 -2.08 5.76 18.50
N PHE A 597 -3.21 5.10 18.28
CA PHE A 597 -3.49 3.74 18.77
C PHE A 597 -4.04 2.83 17.67
N SER A 598 -3.45 1.64 17.50
CA SER A 598 -3.97 0.64 16.56
C SER A 598 -4.25 -0.70 17.22
N MET A 599 -5.40 -1.30 16.91
CA MET A 599 -5.72 -2.67 17.29
C MET A 599 -5.97 -3.54 16.07
N VAL A 600 -5.31 -4.70 16.03
CA VAL A 600 -5.49 -5.71 14.99
C VAL A 600 -5.89 -7.03 15.64
N THR A 601 -6.92 -7.69 15.14
CA THR A 601 -7.32 -9.00 15.66
C THR A 601 -7.94 -9.84 14.56
N ASN A 602 -7.73 -11.16 14.60
CA ASN A 602 -8.44 -12.14 13.77
C ASN A 602 -9.75 -12.64 14.42
N LEU A 603 -10.14 -12.05 15.55
CA LEU A 603 -11.36 -12.34 16.28
C LEU A 603 -12.42 -11.30 15.97
N ARG A 604 -13.68 -11.64 16.23
CA ARG A 604 -14.79 -10.69 16.21
C ARG A 604 -14.59 -9.63 17.30
N MET A 605 -14.68 -8.36 16.94
CA MET A 605 -14.54 -7.25 17.87
C MET A 605 -15.91 -6.72 18.30
N PHE A 606 -16.08 -6.53 19.61
CA PHE A 606 -17.20 -5.87 20.24
C PHE A 606 -16.74 -4.54 20.84
N ILE A 607 -17.31 -3.43 20.37
CA ILE A 607 -17.02 -2.10 20.91
C ILE A 607 -18.06 -1.81 21.99
N GLY A 608 -17.62 -1.79 23.26
CA GLY A 608 -18.50 -1.71 24.42
C GLY A 608 -18.84 -0.30 24.89
N ASP A 609 -17.91 0.64 24.70
CA ASP A 609 -18.02 2.03 25.13
C ASP A 609 -17.72 2.99 23.96
N ASP A 610 -17.87 4.30 24.21
CA ASP A 610 -17.37 5.33 23.30
C ASP A 610 -15.87 5.13 23.00
N PHE A 611 -15.49 5.23 21.73
CA PHE A 611 -14.12 5.04 21.28
C PHE A 611 -13.51 6.36 20.84
N ASN A 612 -12.42 6.77 21.50
CA ASN A 612 -11.59 7.92 21.13
C ASN A 612 -12.35 9.26 20.98
N VAL A 613 -13.15 9.61 21.98
CA VAL A 613 -14.00 10.81 21.99
C VAL A 613 -13.40 11.99 22.76
N VAL A 614 -12.23 11.83 23.37
CA VAL A 614 -11.52 12.90 24.08
C VAL A 614 -10.50 13.59 23.14
N PRO A 615 -10.62 14.90 22.88
CA PRO A 615 -9.67 15.64 22.06
C PRO A 615 -8.26 15.65 22.65
N ALA A 616 -7.25 15.63 21.78
CA ALA A 616 -5.85 15.78 22.16
C ALA A 616 -5.24 17.08 21.60
N THR A 617 -4.08 17.46 22.13
CA THR A 617 -3.28 18.54 21.55
C THR A 617 -2.67 18.08 20.23
N PRO A 618 -2.88 18.81 19.11
CA PRO A 618 -2.24 18.51 17.84
C PRO A 618 -0.70 18.54 17.95
N PRO A 619 0.03 17.69 17.20
CA PRO A 619 1.48 17.78 17.10
C PRO A 619 1.94 19.16 16.63
N SER A 620 3.12 19.59 17.09
CA SER A 620 3.70 20.87 16.68
C SER A 620 3.79 21.01 15.16
N GLY A 621 3.39 22.17 14.63
CA GLY A 621 3.40 22.47 13.20
C GLY A 621 2.21 21.95 12.40
N TYR A 622 1.26 21.25 13.03
CA TYR A 622 0.02 20.80 12.40
C TYR A 622 -1.19 21.53 12.97
N ILE A 623 -2.04 22.06 12.08
CA ILE A 623 -3.30 22.71 12.42
C ILE A 623 -4.42 21.91 11.75
N PRO A 624 -5.21 21.15 12.51
CA PRO A 624 -6.32 20.37 11.97
C PRO A 624 -7.45 21.29 11.48
N SER A 625 -8.23 20.81 10.50
CA SER A 625 -9.46 21.50 10.04
C SER A 625 -10.61 21.42 11.06
N GLY A 626 -10.51 20.53 12.05
CA GLY A 626 -11.49 20.35 13.12
C GLY A 626 -10.83 19.90 14.43
N THR A 627 -11.63 19.27 15.30
CA THR A 627 -11.11 18.72 16.56
C THR A 627 -10.09 17.62 16.29
N TYR A 628 -8.93 17.71 16.93
CA TYR A 628 -7.92 16.67 16.83
C TYR A 628 -8.13 15.58 17.87
N TYR A 629 -8.18 14.35 17.39
CA TYR A 629 -8.17 13.15 18.20
C TYR A 629 -6.90 12.36 17.90
N PRO A 630 -6.35 11.61 18.87
CA PRO A 630 -5.26 10.68 18.61
C PRO A 630 -5.60 9.78 17.42
N PRO A 631 -4.72 9.62 16.41
CA PRO A 631 -5.06 8.87 15.21
C PRO A 631 -5.18 7.39 15.53
N CYS A 632 -6.33 6.79 15.21
CA CYS A 632 -6.64 5.41 15.60
C CYS A 632 -7.04 4.52 14.43
N SER A 633 -6.73 3.23 14.53
CA SER A 633 -7.22 2.22 13.58
C SER A 633 -7.62 0.91 14.24
N LEU A 634 -8.77 0.37 13.80
CA LEU A 634 -9.32 -0.90 14.27
C LEU A 634 -9.51 -1.86 13.09
N PHE A 635 -8.71 -2.93 13.08
CA PHE A 635 -8.72 -3.97 12.06
C PHE A 635 -9.23 -5.29 12.64
N THR A 636 -10.37 -5.76 12.13
CA THR A 636 -11.00 -7.02 12.55
C THR A 636 -11.83 -7.59 11.38
N PRO A 637 -12.03 -8.92 11.31
CA PRO A 637 -12.94 -9.55 10.37
C PRO A 637 -14.41 -9.11 10.51
N GLU A 638 -14.86 -8.82 11.74
CA GLU A 638 -16.25 -8.44 12.03
C GLU A 638 -16.30 -7.48 13.22
N LYS A 639 -16.99 -6.34 13.04
CA LYS A 639 -17.25 -5.36 14.10
C LYS A 639 -18.69 -5.50 14.56
N ARG A 640 -18.89 -5.51 15.87
CA ARG A 640 -20.19 -5.40 16.54
C ARG A 640 -20.14 -4.30 17.58
N TYR A 641 -21.29 -3.69 17.82
CA TYR A 641 -21.43 -2.59 18.77
C TYR A 641 -22.31 -3.03 19.93
N GLY A 642 -21.87 -2.74 21.16
CA GLY A 642 -22.47 -3.20 22.41
C GLY A 642 -21.78 -4.43 23.00
N VAL A 643 -21.81 -4.54 24.33
CA VAL A 643 -21.23 -5.65 25.13
C VAL A 643 -22.21 -6.20 26.15
N GLU A 644 -22.93 -5.33 26.88
CA GLU A 644 -23.96 -5.75 27.83
C GLU A 644 -25.37 -5.46 27.31
N ILE A 645 -25.51 -4.39 26.52
CA ILE A 645 -26.77 -3.93 25.92
C ILE A 645 -26.47 -3.53 24.46
N ASP A 646 -27.43 -3.75 23.57
CA ASP A 646 -27.36 -3.28 22.20
C ASP A 646 -27.46 -1.74 22.15
N PRO A 647 -26.59 -1.05 21.39
CA PRO A 647 -26.55 0.41 21.36
C PRO A 647 -27.81 0.97 20.69
N PHE A 648 -28.30 2.12 21.15
CA PHE A 648 -29.42 2.80 20.50
C PHE A 648 -29.02 3.44 19.17
N ALA A 649 -27.88 4.08 19.04
CA ALA A 649 -27.42 4.66 17.77
C ALA A 649 -25.91 4.63 17.70
N ILE A 650 -25.36 4.83 16.50
CA ILE A 650 -23.91 4.87 16.28
C ILE A 650 -23.58 6.11 15.45
N SER A 651 -22.58 6.86 15.90
CA SER A 651 -21.94 7.93 15.14
C SER A 651 -20.52 7.50 14.79
N LEU A 652 -20.17 7.54 13.50
CA LEU A 652 -18.85 7.17 12.99
C LEU A 652 -18.20 8.39 12.35
N GLU A 653 -17.01 8.76 12.82
CA GLU A 653 -16.17 9.78 12.20
C GLU A 653 -14.83 9.18 11.76
N GLY A 654 -14.33 9.58 10.59
CA GLY A 654 -12.99 9.20 10.12
C GLY A 654 -13.00 8.47 8.77
N GLN A 655 -12.51 7.23 8.74
CA GLN A 655 -12.37 6.45 7.50
C GLN A 655 -12.93 5.04 7.63
N ILE A 656 -13.37 4.48 6.52
CA ILE A 656 -13.80 3.08 6.46
C ILE A 656 -13.25 2.37 5.23
N GLY A 657 -13.08 1.05 5.35
CA GLY A 657 -12.53 0.23 4.29
C GLY A 657 -12.84 -1.24 4.51
N SER A 658 -12.51 -2.06 3.51
CA SER A 658 -12.71 -3.50 3.54
C SER A 658 -11.54 -4.24 2.90
N LEU A 659 -11.18 -5.37 3.52
CA LEU A 659 -10.21 -6.33 3.01
C LEU A 659 -10.85 -7.47 2.20
N ALA A 660 -12.17 -7.44 1.99
CA ALA A 660 -12.84 -8.42 1.15
C ALA A 660 -12.31 -8.41 -0.29
N SER A 661 -12.54 -9.49 -1.03
CA SER A 661 -12.07 -9.60 -2.41
C SER A 661 -12.92 -8.75 -3.37
N ASP A 662 -12.28 -8.15 -4.37
CA ASP A 662 -12.96 -7.54 -5.53
C ASP A 662 -13.58 -8.56 -6.51
N THR A 663 -13.30 -9.85 -6.30
CA THR A 663 -13.93 -10.97 -7.02
C THR A 663 -15.07 -11.62 -6.27
N ALA A 664 -15.46 -11.09 -5.10
CA ALA A 664 -16.59 -11.62 -4.34
C ALA A 664 -17.89 -11.57 -5.18
N ALA A 665 -18.76 -12.56 -4.98
CA ALA A 665 -20.05 -12.62 -5.69
C ALA A 665 -20.97 -11.46 -5.29
N ASN A 666 -20.97 -11.12 -4.00
CA ASN A 666 -21.78 -10.05 -3.43
C ASN A 666 -20.89 -8.87 -3.03
N PRO A 667 -21.35 -7.62 -3.23
CA PRO A 667 -20.63 -6.46 -2.77
C PRO A 667 -20.70 -6.35 -1.23
N VAL A 668 -19.69 -5.71 -0.65
CA VAL A 668 -19.69 -5.30 0.76
C VAL A 668 -20.35 -3.93 0.88
N HIS A 669 -21.23 -3.79 1.86
CA HIS A 669 -21.83 -2.51 2.25
C HIS A 669 -21.00 -1.91 3.41
N PRO A 670 -20.22 -0.84 3.18
CA PRO A 670 -19.23 -0.38 4.15
C PRO A 670 -19.86 0.26 5.39
N LEU A 671 -21.07 0.82 5.30
CA LEU A 671 -21.74 1.53 6.40
C LEU A 671 -22.68 0.65 7.22
N ASP A 672 -22.77 -0.63 6.91
CA ASP A 672 -23.60 -1.57 7.68
C ASP A 672 -23.01 -1.77 9.08
N ALA A 673 -23.84 -1.55 10.09
CA ALA A 673 -23.50 -1.81 11.48
C ALA A 673 -24.34 -2.96 12.05
N LYS A 674 -23.69 -3.79 12.86
CA LYS A 674 -24.34 -4.88 13.60
C LYS A 674 -24.25 -4.63 15.09
N THR A 675 -25.34 -4.93 15.77
CA THR A 675 -25.42 -4.96 17.24
C THR A 675 -24.70 -6.20 17.79
N MET A 676 -24.56 -6.29 19.11
CA MET A 676 -23.90 -7.42 19.79
C MET A 676 -24.56 -8.75 19.42
N THR A 677 -25.90 -8.76 19.38
CA THR A 677 -26.72 -9.93 19.01
C THR A 677 -26.62 -10.32 17.53
N GLY A 678 -25.95 -9.50 16.71
CA GLY A 678 -25.78 -9.72 15.28
C GLY A 678 -26.91 -9.16 14.42
N GLY A 679 -27.93 -8.55 15.03
CA GLY A 679 -28.98 -7.83 14.31
C GLY A 679 -28.43 -6.57 13.63
N SER A 680 -28.86 -6.31 12.40
CA SER A 680 -28.53 -5.08 11.67
C SER A 680 -29.13 -3.87 12.37
N LEU A 681 -28.37 -2.79 12.46
CA LEU A 681 -28.87 -1.50 12.90
C LEU A 681 -29.63 -0.83 11.74
N GLY A 682 -30.76 -0.19 12.03
CA GLY A 682 -31.52 0.56 11.02
C GLY A 682 -30.76 1.79 10.53
N ALA A 683 -31.00 2.21 9.28
CA ALA A 683 -30.33 3.37 8.69
C ALA A 683 -30.54 4.65 9.51
N ASP A 684 -31.74 4.85 10.07
CA ASP A 684 -32.14 5.98 10.90
C ASP A 684 -31.29 6.16 12.17
N ARG A 685 -30.60 5.09 12.59
CA ARG A 685 -29.78 4.99 13.81
C ARG A 685 -28.28 5.05 13.53
N ILE A 686 -27.87 5.24 12.28
CA ILE A 686 -26.47 5.33 11.85
C ILE A 686 -26.21 6.76 11.36
N THR A 687 -25.20 7.42 11.92
CA THR A 687 -24.68 8.71 11.42
C THR A 687 -23.21 8.54 11.09
N VAL A 688 -22.79 9.01 9.91
CA VAL A 688 -21.45 8.80 9.38
C VAL A 688 -20.91 10.09 8.81
N ASN A 689 -19.72 10.48 9.27
CA ASN A 689 -18.95 11.59 8.73
C ASN A 689 -17.54 11.12 8.35
N LEU A 690 -17.34 10.78 7.08
CA LEU A 690 -16.06 10.27 6.60
C LEU A 690 -15.24 11.37 5.94
N LYS A 691 -13.95 11.42 6.27
CA LYS A 691 -12.99 12.39 5.75
C LYS A 691 -11.65 11.75 5.41
N PRO A 692 -10.95 12.25 4.38
CA PRO A 692 -9.63 11.75 4.04
C PRO A 692 -8.59 12.18 5.07
N ILE A 693 -7.49 11.43 5.15
CA ILE A 693 -6.28 11.85 5.85
C ILE A 693 -5.53 12.78 4.91
N THR A 694 -5.25 14.00 5.37
CA THR A 694 -4.55 15.01 4.57
C THR A 694 -3.13 15.27 5.05
N HIS A 695 -2.78 14.77 6.23
CA HIS A 695 -1.51 15.04 6.89
C HIS A 695 -0.95 13.79 7.60
N PRO A 696 0.38 13.54 7.58
CA PRO A 696 0.97 12.38 8.24
C PRO A 696 0.70 12.29 9.76
N ALA A 697 0.42 13.41 10.43
CA ALA A 697 0.04 13.45 11.85
C ALA A 697 -1.32 12.80 12.17
N GLU A 698 -2.13 12.54 11.15
CA GLU A 698 -3.42 11.85 11.26
C GLU A 698 -3.29 10.35 10.95
N LEU A 699 -2.08 9.87 10.58
CA LEU A 699 -1.87 8.46 10.30
C LEU A 699 -1.82 7.65 11.61
N PRO A 700 -2.64 6.59 11.74
CA PRO A 700 -2.53 5.69 12.87
C PRO A 700 -1.25 4.83 12.76
N PRO A 701 -0.79 4.22 13.87
CA PRO A 701 0.42 3.39 13.87
C PRO A 701 0.42 2.25 12.83
N ILE A 702 -0.74 1.64 12.60
CA ILE A 702 -0.96 0.63 11.57
C ILE A 702 -1.92 1.20 10.51
N THR A 703 -1.44 1.25 9.27
CA THR A 703 -2.21 1.65 8.08
C THR A 703 -2.11 0.60 7.01
N MET A 704 -3.20 0.42 6.25
CA MET A 704 -3.11 -0.31 4.99
C MET A 704 -2.26 0.48 3.98
N MET A 705 -1.52 -0.25 3.14
CA MET A 705 -0.68 0.36 2.12
C MET A 705 -1.22 0.09 0.71
N ASN A 706 -1.01 1.06 -0.17
CA ASN A 706 -1.24 0.94 -1.60
C ASN A 706 0.04 1.38 -2.33
N TRP A 707 0.33 0.77 -3.48
CA TRP A 707 1.39 1.23 -4.37
C TRP A 707 0.79 1.86 -5.62
N LEU A 708 1.20 3.08 -5.91
CA LEU A 708 1.00 3.71 -7.22
C LEU A 708 2.32 3.68 -7.97
N VAL A 709 2.36 2.93 -9.06
CA VAL A 709 3.53 2.83 -9.94
C VAL A 709 3.30 3.78 -11.10
N VAL A 710 4.24 4.68 -11.35
CA VAL A 710 4.16 5.67 -12.43
C VAL A 710 5.48 5.68 -13.19
N LEU A 711 5.41 5.70 -14.51
CA LEU A 711 6.56 5.93 -15.37
C LEU A 711 6.41 7.27 -16.09
N GLU A 712 7.34 8.17 -15.80
CA GLU A 712 7.35 9.56 -16.28
C GLU A 712 8.57 9.80 -17.17
N GLU A 713 8.41 10.63 -18.20
CA GLU A 713 9.53 11.14 -18.97
C GLU A 713 10.02 12.45 -18.37
N VAL A 714 11.34 12.61 -18.25
CA VAL A 714 11.96 13.85 -17.79
C VAL A 714 11.97 14.86 -18.93
N ARG A 715 11.40 16.05 -18.68
CA ARG A 715 11.33 17.12 -19.68
C ARG A 715 12.72 17.58 -20.12
N ASP A 716 12.85 17.87 -21.41
CA ASP A 716 14.12 18.19 -22.09
C ASP A 716 14.86 19.41 -21.51
N ASP A 717 14.14 20.37 -20.96
CA ASP A 717 14.66 21.59 -20.35
C ASP A 717 15.25 21.39 -18.96
N LEU A 718 15.02 20.24 -18.32
CA LEU A 718 15.43 19.94 -16.95
C LEU A 718 16.45 18.79 -16.86
N LYS A 719 17.03 18.37 -18.00
CA LYS A 719 17.91 17.20 -18.13
C LYS A 719 19.31 17.35 -17.54
N THR A 720 19.69 18.52 -17.03
CA THR A 720 21.04 18.76 -16.47
C THR A 720 21.06 18.65 -14.94
N PRO A 721 22.00 17.88 -14.36
CA PRO A 721 22.22 17.82 -12.91
C PRO A 721 22.70 19.16 -12.32
#